data_AF-A0A943CVB7-F1
#
_entry.id   AF-A0A943CVB7-F1
#
_cell.length_a   1.000
_cell.length_b   1.000
_cell.length_c   1.000
_cell.angle_alpha   90.00
_cell.angle_beta   90.00
_cell.angle_gamma   90.00
#
_symmetry.space_group_name_H-M   'P 1'
#
loop_
_entity.id
_entity.type
_entity.pdbx_description
1 polymer ?
#
loop_
_entity_poly.entity_id
_entity_poly.type
_entity_poly.pdbx_seq_one_letter_code
_entity_poly.pdbx_strand_id
1 'polypeptide(L)'
;MKIRKKKKGSTFVIVVVVMAIIFTTGTTILAVTANDYKMRINQSKKLQNLYEADSGLDVVENIIIKTSQEAIKYADKEVKKKFTELDDKDRSKDKINEIFKDKFYEFLTVRNKEILNEKEVEILEYLILEKKYIKSILESGKLEYDSAISNIENRFIIEIPEGGYVKNINNGKVSNITIEVKSNFESTEGQLKNKKTVSTKYSITAPDYNSEITSINIYPVFDGKAITADGNMNVESLGNKSIVNISGDIWVQGNNNLGNSPEYTFDKYIGGIKLDNTSFNINGNIYTANTFHLNNLVNESSVNGDIYAKNIYVGKSINSNVSKLNNISFEKNVVVNNDLALNATNSSIVIKNNFYGINEKTTEVSTANKALSSSSIIVNDTSNTSTITVNKDSYIMGVAYLNATDESGNKYQTGESVAVKGNYLAYTDVDDVLNGATNVTLKYYSPLQLLESKNGQSNAIMKADYFAEYYSKNNNSYNFNDGGVSLKKSVKSVGASVKDNQGNIQKSNINDSDISIVNEQRNEFARNVFAMGDTTGLGDDLYDGQEVKRQVSNQVNFNEIRKVQGSSFDTTEGMVILKGNENENIEIENGKIKGTDIELSKGLIIANGDITIDGNFSFTGNIITTGNIILKGEGEKNITYDPQVVRSILALNHDLLKDIFVKSQGDREEVKVTSASELYSVDKFLTKSLWRIVK
;
A
#
# COMPACT_ATOMS: atom_id res chain seq x y z
N MET A 1 -107.62 -86.20 -42.45
CA MET A 1 -107.45 -85.19 -41.38
C MET A 1 -105.94 -84.92 -41.21
N LYS A 2 -105.42 -83.78 -41.69
CA LYS A 2 -103.99 -83.42 -41.62
C LYS A 2 -103.63 -82.95 -40.21
N ILE A 3 -102.77 -83.69 -39.49
CA ILE A 3 -102.24 -83.28 -38.18
C ILE A 3 -101.07 -82.31 -38.40
N ARG A 4 -101.26 -81.04 -38.02
CA ARG A 4 -100.19 -80.02 -37.92
C ARG A 4 -99.26 -80.36 -36.74
N LYS A 5 -98.00 -80.74 -37.01
CA LYS A 5 -96.95 -80.81 -35.97
C LYS A 5 -96.49 -79.38 -35.61
N LYS A 6 -96.73 -78.95 -34.36
CA LYS A 6 -96.24 -77.67 -33.83
C LYS A 6 -94.73 -77.73 -33.58
N LYS A 7 -93.94 -76.84 -34.21
CA LYS A 7 -92.52 -76.63 -33.93
C LYS A 7 -92.36 -75.88 -32.58
N LYS A 8 -92.22 -76.60 -31.46
CA LYS A 8 -92.04 -75.99 -30.12
C LYS A 8 -90.64 -76.18 -29.49
N GLY A 9 -89.68 -76.78 -30.19
CA GLY A 9 -88.30 -76.99 -29.68
C GLY A 9 -87.21 -76.11 -30.30
N SER A 10 -87.42 -75.58 -31.52
CA SER A 10 -86.38 -74.81 -32.24
C SER A 10 -86.08 -73.46 -31.60
N THR A 11 -87.06 -72.81 -30.97
CA THR A 11 -86.89 -71.51 -30.32
C THR A 11 -85.98 -71.61 -29.09
N PHE A 12 -86.08 -72.69 -28.31
CA PHE A 12 -85.24 -72.87 -27.11
C PHE A 12 -83.78 -73.15 -27.48
N VAL A 13 -83.54 -73.96 -28.52
CA VAL A 13 -82.19 -74.21 -29.05
C VAL A 13 -81.56 -72.92 -29.60
N ILE A 14 -82.33 -72.11 -30.34
CA ILE A 14 -81.86 -70.80 -30.82
C ILE A 14 -81.50 -69.89 -29.64
N VAL A 15 -82.33 -69.82 -28.60
CA VAL A 15 -82.04 -69.01 -27.40
C VAL A 15 -80.77 -69.47 -26.70
N VAL A 16 -80.54 -70.78 -26.55
CA VAL A 16 -79.31 -71.33 -25.94
C VAL A 16 -78.08 -71.03 -26.79
N VAL A 17 -78.16 -71.18 -28.12
CA VAL A 17 -77.04 -70.85 -29.02
C VAL A 17 -76.75 -69.35 -29.01
N VAL A 18 -77.77 -68.49 -29.04
CA VAL A 18 -77.61 -67.04 -28.93
C VAL A 18 -77.03 -66.65 -27.57
N MET A 19 -77.49 -67.24 -26.47
CA MET A 19 -76.91 -67.04 -25.13
C MET A 19 -75.45 -67.48 -25.07
N ALA A 20 -75.10 -68.64 -25.63
CA ALA A 20 -73.72 -69.12 -25.67
C ALA A 20 -72.81 -68.17 -26.45
N ILE A 21 -73.28 -67.65 -27.60
CA ILE A 21 -72.57 -66.64 -28.38
C ILE A 21 -72.42 -65.33 -27.60
N ILE A 22 -73.47 -64.85 -26.92
CA ILE A 22 -73.41 -63.62 -26.10
C ILE A 22 -72.45 -63.80 -24.91
N PHE A 23 -72.47 -64.95 -24.25
CA PHE A 23 -71.56 -65.23 -23.13
C PHE A 23 -70.11 -65.35 -23.60
N THR A 24 -69.84 -66.08 -24.69
CA THR A 24 -68.47 -66.17 -25.23
C THR A 24 -67.98 -64.83 -25.75
N THR A 25 -68.78 -64.08 -26.50
CA THR A 25 -68.38 -62.74 -26.96
C THR A 25 -68.21 -61.76 -25.80
N GLY A 26 -69.12 -61.76 -24.82
CA GLY A 26 -69.04 -60.94 -23.62
C GLY A 26 -67.81 -61.24 -22.75
N THR A 27 -67.50 -62.52 -22.50
CA THR A 27 -66.29 -62.89 -21.74
C THR A 27 -65.01 -62.59 -22.51
N THR A 28 -65.01 -62.74 -23.84
CA THR A 28 -63.86 -62.40 -24.67
C THR A 28 -63.59 -60.89 -24.66
N ILE A 29 -64.62 -60.05 -24.77
CA ILE A 29 -64.49 -58.58 -24.69
C ILE A 29 -63.97 -58.17 -23.30
N LEU A 30 -64.50 -58.74 -22.22
CA LEU A 30 -64.02 -58.48 -20.86
C LEU A 30 -62.56 -58.92 -20.66
N ALA A 31 -62.17 -60.07 -21.21
CA ALA A 31 -60.80 -60.57 -21.15
C ALA A 31 -59.83 -59.65 -21.92
N VAL A 32 -60.19 -59.20 -23.12
CA VAL A 32 -59.41 -58.23 -23.91
C VAL A 32 -59.29 -56.90 -23.16
N THR A 33 -60.40 -56.39 -22.61
CA THR A 33 -60.42 -55.13 -21.85
C THR A 33 -59.56 -55.23 -20.58
N ALA A 34 -59.63 -56.35 -19.85
CA ALA A 34 -58.81 -56.58 -18.67
C ALA A 34 -57.32 -56.70 -19.02
N ASN A 35 -56.99 -57.33 -20.15
CA ASN A 35 -55.62 -57.44 -20.62
C ASN A 35 -55.06 -56.10 -21.09
N ASP A 36 -55.83 -55.31 -21.83
CA ASP A 36 -55.47 -53.96 -22.25
C ASP A 36 -55.26 -53.03 -21.05
N TYR A 37 -56.14 -53.10 -20.05
CA TYR A 37 -55.98 -52.36 -18.80
C TYR A 37 -54.68 -52.75 -18.07
N LYS A 38 -54.41 -54.06 -17.94
CA LYS A 38 -53.17 -54.57 -17.35
C LYS A 38 -51.93 -54.13 -18.14
N MET A 39 -52.02 -54.11 -19.48
CA MET A 39 -50.93 -53.68 -20.37
C MET A 39 -50.66 -52.18 -20.22
N ARG A 40 -51.70 -51.34 -20.15
CA ARG A 40 -51.59 -49.90 -19.90
C ARG A 40 -50.99 -49.58 -18.54
N ILE A 41 -51.43 -50.26 -17.48
CA ILE A 41 -50.82 -50.11 -16.14
C ILE A 41 -49.34 -50.50 -16.17
N ASN A 42 -48.99 -51.59 -16.84
CA ASN A 42 -47.60 -52.03 -16.94
C ASN A 42 -46.75 -51.02 -17.74
N GLN A 43 -47.28 -50.45 -18.83
CA GLN A 43 -46.62 -49.37 -19.57
C GLN A 43 -46.45 -48.10 -18.72
N SER A 44 -47.49 -47.70 -17.98
CA SER A 44 -47.42 -46.57 -17.06
C SER A 44 -46.36 -46.79 -15.97
N LYS A 45 -46.31 -47.98 -15.36
CA LYS A 45 -45.28 -48.34 -14.38
C LYS A 45 -43.88 -48.40 -15.00
N LYS A 46 -43.73 -48.88 -16.24
CA LYS A 46 -42.45 -48.83 -16.97
C LYS A 46 -41.95 -47.41 -17.18
N LEU A 47 -42.86 -46.49 -17.50
CA LEU A 47 -42.54 -45.09 -17.70
C LEU A 47 -42.24 -44.39 -16.38
N GLN A 48 -43.01 -44.66 -15.33
CA GLN A 48 -42.73 -44.17 -13.97
C GLN A 48 -41.35 -44.63 -13.49
N ASN A 49 -41.03 -45.92 -13.61
CA ASN A 49 -39.73 -46.44 -13.20
C ASN A 49 -38.56 -45.85 -14.02
N LEU A 50 -38.82 -45.45 -15.27
CA LEU A 50 -37.86 -44.76 -16.11
C LEU A 50 -37.61 -43.33 -15.61
N TYR A 51 -38.67 -42.58 -15.29
CA TYR A 51 -38.55 -41.23 -14.72
C TYR A 51 -37.87 -41.25 -13.35
N GLU A 52 -38.18 -42.22 -12.49
CA GLU A 52 -37.52 -42.36 -11.18
C GLU A 52 -36.02 -42.71 -11.32
N ALA A 53 -35.65 -43.49 -12.33
CA ALA A 53 -34.25 -43.73 -12.64
C ALA A 53 -33.56 -42.47 -13.20
N ASP A 54 -34.25 -41.68 -14.02
CA ASP A 54 -33.76 -40.39 -14.55
C ASP A 54 -33.54 -39.35 -13.43
N SER A 55 -34.46 -39.27 -12.46
CA SER A 55 -34.29 -38.44 -11.26
C SER A 55 -33.00 -38.76 -10.50
N GLY A 56 -32.57 -40.02 -10.49
CA GLY A 56 -31.29 -40.40 -9.90
C GLY A 56 -30.09 -39.80 -10.64
N LEU A 57 -30.16 -39.62 -11.96
CA LEU A 57 -29.13 -38.92 -12.73
C LEU A 57 -29.13 -37.42 -12.43
N ASP A 58 -30.29 -36.81 -12.23
CA ASP A 58 -30.41 -35.39 -11.88
C ASP A 58 -29.84 -35.10 -10.48
N VAL A 59 -29.99 -36.02 -9.53
CA VAL A 59 -29.32 -35.91 -8.22
C VAL A 59 -27.80 -35.94 -8.38
N VAL A 60 -27.28 -36.83 -9.23
CA VAL A 60 -25.84 -36.92 -9.51
C VAL A 60 -25.33 -35.63 -10.16
N GLU A 61 -26.07 -35.08 -11.12
CA GLU A 61 -25.76 -33.80 -11.76
C GLU A 61 -25.66 -32.68 -10.72
N ASN A 62 -26.63 -32.58 -9.81
CA ASN A 62 -26.61 -31.59 -8.74
C ASN A 62 -25.42 -31.77 -7.77
N ILE A 63 -25.06 -33.01 -7.42
CA ILE A 63 -23.88 -33.30 -6.59
C ILE A 63 -22.60 -32.81 -7.28
N ILE A 64 -22.45 -33.07 -8.59
CA ILE A 64 -21.30 -32.62 -9.37
C ILE A 64 -21.25 -31.10 -9.44
N ILE A 65 -22.40 -30.43 -9.68
CA ILE A 65 -22.49 -28.97 -9.74
C ILE A 65 -22.03 -28.33 -8.43
N LYS A 66 -22.63 -28.74 -7.31
CA LYS A 66 -22.30 -28.16 -5.99
C LYS A 66 -20.84 -28.39 -5.61
N THR A 67 -20.33 -29.61 -5.84
CA THR A 67 -18.93 -29.95 -5.54
C THR A 67 -17.95 -29.14 -6.40
N SER A 68 -18.27 -28.94 -7.68
CA SER A 68 -17.44 -28.13 -8.59
C SER A 68 -17.45 -26.65 -8.20
N GLN A 69 -18.58 -26.12 -7.72
CA GLN A 69 -18.64 -24.75 -7.20
C GLN A 69 -17.77 -24.54 -5.96
N GLU A 70 -17.73 -25.51 -5.04
CA GLU A 70 -16.83 -25.46 -3.89
C GLU A 70 -15.34 -25.58 -4.31
N ALA A 71 -15.05 -26.41 -5.31
CA ALA A 71 -13.70 -26.51 -5.89
C ALA A 71 -13.25 -25.18 -6.54
N ILE A 72 -14.16 -24.47 -7.22
CA ILE A 72 -13.91 -23.14 -7.79
C ILE A 72 -13.59 -22.12 -6.69
N LYS A 73 -14.41 -22.06 -5.62
CA LYS A 73 -14.17 -21.15 -4.49
C LYS A 73 -12.83 -21.41 -3.82
N TYR A 74 -12.49 -22.69 -3.65
CA TYR A 74 -11.19 -23.11 -3.13
C TYR A 74 -10.04 -22.67 -4.05
N ALA A 75 -10.16 -22.93 -5.35
CA ALA A 75 -9.14 -22.57 -6.33
C ALA A 75 -8.92 -21.05 -6.39
N ASP A 76 -10.00 -20.25 -6.33
CA ASP A 76 -9.91 -18.79 -6.24
C ASP A 76 -9.17 -18.32 -4.99
N LYS A 77 -9.49 -18.90 -3.83
CA LYS A 77 -8.80 -18.59 -2.56
C LYS A 77 -7.31 -18.93 -2.61
N GLU A 78 -6.95 -20.09 -3.15
CA GLU A 78 -5.56 -20.52 -3.27
C GLU A 78 -4.77 -19.70 -4.30
N VAL A 79 -5.42 -19.30 -5.41
CA VAL A 79 -4.84 -18.35 -6.37
C VAL A 79 -4.53 -17.04 -5.67
N LYS A 80 -5.50 -16.45 -4.95
CA LYS A 80 -5.30 -15.20 -4.19
C LYS A 80 -4.16 -15.31 -3.17
N LYS A 81 -3.99 -16.46 -2.51
CA LYS A 81 -2.89 -16.72 -1.57
C LYS A 81 -1.53 -16.87 -2.27
N LYS A 82 -1.43 -17.71 -3.30
CA LYS A 82 -0.18 -17.89 -4.05
C LYS A 82 0.23 -16.64 -4.80
N PHE A 83 -0.74 -15.84 -5.23
CA PHE A 83 -0.52 -14.61 -5.95
C PHE A 83 0.35 -13.61 -5.17
N THR A 84 0.16 -13.51 -3.84
CA THR A 84 1.01 -12.66 -2.98
C THR A 84 2.46 -13.15 -2.86
N GLU A 85 2.74 -14.39 -3.25
CA GLU A 85 4.06 -15.04 -3.13
C GLU A 85 4.82 -15.10 -4.48
N LEU A 86 4.18 -14.77 -5.60
CA LEU A 86 4.79 -14.84 -6.94
C LEU A 86 5.65 -13.61 -7.27
N ASP A 87 6.77 -13.83 -7.98
CA ASP A 87 7.56 -12.79 -8.65
C ASP A 87 6.74 -12.12 -9.77
N ASP A 88 6.98 -10.82 -10.06
CA ASP A 88 6.20 -10.05 -11.04
C ASP A 88 6.19 -10.66 -12.46
N LYS A 89 7.29 -11.26 -12.89
CA LYS A 89 7.42 -11.99 -14.18
C LYS A 89 6.48 -13.20 -14.31
N ASP A 90 5.96 -13.71 -13.19
CA ASP A 90 5.13 -14.90 -13.11
C ASP A 90 3.63 -14.56 -13.00
N ARG A 91 3.28 -13.27 -12.86
CA ARG A 91 1.89 -12.77 -12.68
C ARG A 91 1.15 -12.51 -13.99
N SER A 92 1.37 -13.35 -15.01
CA SER A 92 0.61 -13.29 -16.27
C SER A 92 -0.77 -13.97 -16.16
N LYS A 93 -1.75 -13.50 -16.95
CA LYS A 93 -3.09 -14.11 -17.01
C LYS A 93 -3.05 -15.61 -17.29
N ASP A 94 -2.16 -16.06 -18.17
CA ASP A 94 -2.04 -17.47 -18.54
C ASP A 94 -1.52 -18.32 -17.37
N LYS A 95 -0.48 -17.87 -16.67
CA LYS A 95 0.07 -18.57 -15.49
C LYS A 95 -0.92 -18.61 -14.33
N ILE A 96 -1.67 -17.53 -14.09
CA ILE A 96 -2.69 -17.48 -13.04
C ILE A 96 -3.83 -18.43 -13.38
N ASN A 97 -4.28 -18.47 -14.64
CA ASN A 97 -5.27 -19.44 -15.10
C ASN A 97 -4.76 -20.89 -14.94
N GLU A 98 -3.47 -21.14 -15.20
CA GLU A 98 -2.87 -22.46 -14.99
C GLU A 98 -2.90 -22.86 -13.50
N ILE A 99 -2.53 -21.96 -12.59
CA ILE A 99 -2.59 -22.21 -11.13
C ILE A 99 -4.03 -22.46 -10.69
N PHE A 100 -4.99 -21.68 -11.19
CA PHE A 100 -6.41 -21.85 -10.89
C PHE A 100 -6.90 -23.25 -11.29
N LYS A 101 -6.64 -23.66 -12.53
CA LYS A 101 -7.06 -24.98 -13.04
C LYS A 101 -6.39 -26.12 -12.27
N ASP A 102 -5.11 -25.98 -11.95
CA ASP A 102 -4.36 -26.95 -11.14
C ASP A 102 -5.00 -27.13 -9.75
N LYS A 103 -5.32 -26.01 -9.07
CA LYS A 103 -5.95 -26.03 -7.75
C LYS A 103 -7.39 -26.56 -7.76
N PHE A 104 -8.14 -26.29 -8.83
CA PHE A 104 -9.47 -26.87 -9.03
C PHE A 104 -9.41 -28.41 -9.09
N TYR A 105 -8.50 -28.97 -9.89
CA TYR A 105 -8.37 -30.43 -9.98
C TYR A 105 -7.75 -31.06 -8.75
N GLU A 106 -6.81 -30.38 -8.08
CA GLU A 106 -6.23 -30.82 -6.82
C GLU A 106 -7.32 -31.05 -5.76
N PHE A 107 -8.28 -30.13 -5.67
CA PHE A 107 -9.43 -30.25 -4.76
C PHE A 107 -10.27 -31.49 -5.05
N LEU A 108 -10.51 -31.81 -6.32
CA LEU A 108 -11.37 -32.91 -6.75
C LEU A 108 -10.69 -34.28 -6.74
N THR A 109 -9.35 -34.35 -6.75
CA THR A 109 -8.65 -35.62 -7.02
C THR A 109 -7.58 -36.02 -6.00
N VAL A 110 -6.93 -35.06 -5.34
CA VAL A 110 -5.78 -35.34 -4.47
C VAL A 110 -6.07 -35.00 -3.03
N ARG A 111 -6.62 -33.81 -2.77
CA ARG A 111 -6.69 -33.23 -1.42
C ARG A 111 -7.77 -33.86 -0.54
N ASN A 112 -8.92 -34.19 -1.12
CA ASN A 112 -10.13 -34.55 -0.37
C ASN A 112 -10.56 -36.00 -0.61
N LYS A 113 -9.61 -36.92 -0.68
CA LYS A 113 -9.96 -38.34 -0.83
C LYS A 113 -10.64 -38.88 0.42
N GLU A 114 -11.55 -39.82 0.23
CA GLU A 114 -12.36 -40.41 1.29
C GLU A 114 -12.29 -41.94 1.24
N ILE A 115 -12.65 -42.60 2.34
CA ILE A 115 -12.66 -44.07 2.42
C ILE A 115 -14.07 -44.59 2.15
N LEU A 116 -14.21 -45.41 1.12
CA LEU A 116 -15.44 -46.13 0.80
C LEU A 116 -15.13 -47.63 0.68
N ASN A 117 -15.80 -48.46 1.48
CA ASN A 117 -15.61 -49.93 1.48
C ASN A 117 -14.11 -50.33 1.56
N GLU A 118 -13.37 -49.74 2.51
CA GLU A 118 -11.93 -49.98 2.74
C GLU A 118 -10.99 -49.57 1.60
N LYS A 119 -11.50 -48.84 0.59
CA LYS A 119 -10.70 -48.27 -0.50
C LYS A 119 -10.72 -46.75 -0.47
N GLU A 120 -9.58 -46.16 -0.76
CA GLU A 120 -9.46 -44.71 -0.94
C GLU A 120 -10.02 -44.33 -2.32
N VAL A 121 -11.02 -43.45 -2.34
CA VAL A 121 -11.70 -42.98 -3.55
C VAL A 121 -11.69 -41.44 -3.61
N GLU A 122 -11.79 -40.88 -4.82
CA GLU A 122 -11.89 -39.44 -5.03
C GLU A 122 -13.19 -38.85 -4.45
N ILE A 123 -13.17 -37.56 -4.11
CA ILE A 123 -14.30 -36.89 -3.44
C ILE A 123 -15.60 -36.97 -4.26
N LEU A 124 -15.52 -36.82 -5.58
CA LEU A 124 -16.70 -36.90 -6.45
C LEU A 124 -17.28 -38.32 -6.48
N GLU A 125 -16.43 -39.35 -6.51
CA GLU A 125 -16.88 -40.75 -6.45
C GLU A 125 -17.56 -41.04 -5.11
N TYR A 126 -16.94 -40.63 -4.01
CA TYR A 126 -17.51 -40.75 -2.67
C TYR A 126 -18.88 -40.07 -2.56
N LEU A 127 -18.97 -38.79 -2.93
CA LEU A 127 -20.19 -37.99 -2.80
C LEU A 127 -21.33 -38.52 -3.68
N ILE A 128 -21.03 -39.02 -4.88
CA ILE A 128 -22.02 -39.61 -5.79
C ILE A 128 -22.59 -40.92 -5.21
N LEU A 129 -21.72 -41.82 -4.73
CA LEU A 129 -22.14 -43.12 -4.20
C LEU A 129 -22.86 -43.01 -2.86
N GLU A 130 -22.40 -42.12 -1.98
CA GLU A 130 -23.02 -41.82 -0.70
C GLU A 130 -24.20 -40.83 -0.80
N LYS A 131 -24.43 -40.27 -1.99
CA LYS A 131 -25.50 -39.31 -2.30
C LYS A 131 -25.48 -38.09 -1.38
N LYS A 132 -24.29 -37.51 -1.21
CA LYS A 132 -24.02 -36.34 -0.35
C LYS A 132 -23.53 -35.18 -1.20
N TYR A 133 -23.64 -33.97 -0.67
CA TYR A 133 -22.94 -32.80 -1.21
C TYR A 133 -22.20 -32.06 -0.09
N ILE A 134 -21.24 -31.23 -0.47
CA ILE A 134 -20.45 -30.43 0.47
C ILE A 134 -21.33 -29.28 0.98
N LYS A 135 -21.55 -29.24 2.29
CA LYS A 135 -22.31 -28.18 2.97
C LYS A 135 -21.43 -26.98 3.31
N SER A 136 -20.25 -27.26 3.86
CA SER A 136 -19.32 -26.26 4.38
C SER A 136 -17.91 -26.83 4.44
N ILE A 137 -16.92 -25.93 4.42
CA ILE A 137 -15.51 -26.24 4.66
C ILE A 137 -15.11 -25.52 5.94
N LEU A 138 -14.73 -26.27 6.98
CA LEU A 138 -14.32 -25.70 8.26
C LEU A 138 -12.96 -25.01 8.13
N GLU A 139 -12.62 -24.10 9.05
CA GLU A 139 -11.31 -23.42 9.07
C GLU A 139 -10.12 -24.39 9.14
N SER A 140 -10.33 -25.57 9.72
CA SER A 140 -9.36 -26.67 9.76
C SER A 140 -9.14 -27.37 8.41
N GLY A 141 -9.93 -27.03 7.38
CA GLY A 141 -9.91 -27.67 6.07
C GLY A 141 -10.73 -28.97 5.97
N LYS A 142 -11.42 -29.38 7.04
CA LYS A 142 -12.31 -30.55 7.04
C LYS A 142 -13.64 -30.23 6.32
N LEU A 143 -14.09 -31.14 5.47
CA LEU A 143 -15.37 -31.05 4.76
C LEU A 143 -16.53 -31.51 5.65
N GLU A 144 -17.62 -30.76 5.62
CA GLU A 144 -18.90 -31.18 6.18
C GLU A 144 -19.88 -31.52 5.06
N TYR A 145 -20.60 -32.62 5.23
CA TYR A 145 -21.51 -33.17 4.22
C TYR A 145 -22.96 -33.02 4.65
N ASP A 146 -23.84 -32.86 3.67
CA ASP A 146 -25.28 -32.96 3.84
C ASP A 146 -25.87 -33.95 2.82
N SER A 147 -27.03 -34.53 3.15
CA SER A 147 -27.67 -35.52 2.29
C SER A 147 -28.25 -34.83 1.06
N ALA A 148 -27.94 -35.34 -0.14
CA ALA A 148 -28.53 -34.85 -1.39
C ALA A 148 -30.01 -35.28 -1.55
N ILE A 149 -30.49 -36.17 -0.68
CA ILE A 149 -31.83 -36.77 -0.74
C ILE A 149 -32.44 -36.78 0.67
N SER A 150 -33.74 -36.51 0.79
CA SER A 150 -34.47 -36.68 2.04
C SER A 150 -34.65 -38.18 2.37
N ASN A 151 -34.67 -38.58 3.65
CA ASN A 151 -34.81 -40.00 4.06
C ASN A 151 -36.05 -40.73 3.48
N ILE A 152 -37.02 -40.00 2.93
CA ILE A 152 -38.26 -40.52 2.33
C ILE A 152 -38.07 -40.88 0.84
N GLU A 153 -36.97 -40.47 0.20
CA GLU A 153 -36.76 -40.52 -1.26
C GLU A 153 -35.64 -41.44 -1.74
N ASN A 154 -35.05 -42.29 -0.89
CA ASN A 154 -33.97 -43.22 -1.29
C ASN A 154 -34.50 -44.41 -2.13
N ARG A 155 -35.05 -44.08 -3.30
CA ARG A 155 -35.85 -44.97 -4.14
C ARG A 155 -35.03 -45.61 -5.28
N PHE A 156 -33.94 -44.99 -5.70
CA PHE A 156 -33.05 -45.43 -6.78
C PHE A 156 -31.64 -45.79 -6.25
N ILE A 157 -30.90 -46.61 -6.98
CA ILE A 157 -29.51 -47.01 -6.69
C ILE A 157 -28.60 -46.37 -7.73
N ILE A 158 -27.58 -45.64 -7.28
CA ILE A 158 -26.57 -45.03 -8.15
C ILE A 158 -25.33 -45.92 -8.14
N GLU A 159 -24.81 -46.20 -9.33
CA GLU A 159 -23.61 -47.02 -9.53
C GLU A 159 -22.67 -46.32 -10.52
N ILE A 160 -21.38 -46.34 -10.22
CA ILE A 160 -20.31 -46.01 -11.16
C ILE A 160 -19.74 -47.35 -11.64
N PRO A 161 -19.83 -47.70 -12.94
CA PRO A 161 -19.28 -48.94 -13.45
C PRO A 161 -17.75 -48.95 -13.32
N GLU A 162 -17.14 -50.14 -13.33
CA GLU A 162 -15.69 -50.27 -13.32
C GLU A 162 -15.07 -49.52 -14.52
N GLY A 163 -14.08 -48.67 -14.25
CA GLY A 163 -13.50 -47.77 -15.25
C GLY A 163 -14.41 -46.59 -15.66
N GLY A 164 -15.56 -46.42 -15.00
CA GLY A 164 -16.50 -45.33 -15.23
C GLY A 164 -16.00 -43.98 -14.75
N TYR A 165 -15.06 -43.95 -13.79
CA TYR A 165 -14.39 -42.74 -13.32
C TYR A 165 -13.00 -42.63 -13.95
N VAL A 166 -12.78 -41.63 -14.82
CA VAL A 166 -11.54 -41.45 -15.58
C VAL A 166 -11.01 -40.03 -15.42
N LYS A 167 -9.75 -39.93 -14.99
CA LYS A 167 -8.97 -38.67 -14.95
C LYS A 167 -8.15 -38.59 -16.24
N ASN A 168 -8.49 -37.67 -17.14
CA ASN A 168 -7.74 -37.49 -18.37
C ASN A 168 -6.54 -36.57 -18.12
N ILE A 169 -5.33 -37.07 -18.36
CA ILE A 169 -4.07 -36.35 -18.06
C ILE A 169 -3.44 -35.88 -19.37
N ASN A 170 -3.11 -34.58 -19.45
CA ASN A 170 -2.34 -33.99 -20.53
C ASN A 170 -1.09 -33.33 -19.92
N ASN A 171 0.09 -33.60 -20.47
CA ASN A 171 1.38 -33.05 -20.00
C ASN A 171 1.62 -33.21 -18.48
N GLY A 172 1.20 -34.35 -17.91
CA GLY A 172 1.36 -34.64 -16.48
C GLY A 172 0.35 -33.95 -15.55
N LYS A 173 -0.59 -33.14 -16.08
CA LYS A 173 -1.67 -32.50 -15.31
C LYS A 173 -3.04 -33.01 -15.71
N VAL A 174 -3.99 -33.02 -14.77
CA VAL A 174 -5.38 -33.38 -15.06
C VAL A 174 -5.99 -32.31 -15.96
N SER A 175 -6.62 -32.74 -17.06
CA SER A 175 -7.22 -31.89 -18.08
C SER A 175 -8.75 -31.90 -18.06
N ASN A 176 -9.36 -33.03 -17.68
CA ASN A 176 -10.78 -33.17 -17.38
C ASN A 176 -11.03 -34.46 -16.60
N ILE A 177 -12.17 -34.53 -15.92
CA ILE A 177 -12.66 -35.72 -15.23
C ILE A 177 -13.90 -36.20 -15.95
N THR A 178 -13.98 -37.50 -16.21
CA THR A 178 -15.10 -38.12 -16.91
C THR A 178 -15.74 -39.18 -16.02
N ILE A 179 -17.05 -39.11 -15.83
CA ILE A 179 -17.80 -40.02 -14.94
C ILE A 179 -18.99 -40.60 -15.71
N GLU A 180 -18.94 -41.90 -16.00
CA GLU A 180 -20.13 -42.66 -16.43
C GLU A 180 -20.89 -43.12 -15.19
N VAL A 181 -22.19 -42.86 -15.17
CA VAL A 181 -23.06 -43.21 -14.04
C VAL A 181 -24.26 -44.00 -14.53
N LYS A 182 -24.68 -44.97 -13.73
CA LYS A 182 -25.90 -45.75 -13.91
C LYS A 182 -26.85 -45.48 -12.75
N SER A 183 -28.10 -45.17 -13.05
CA SER A 183 -29.17 -45.06 -12.06
C SER A 183 -30.17 -46.19 -12.29
N ASN A 184 -30.44 -46.94 -11.22
CA ASN A 184 -31.28 -48.13 -11.20
C ASN A 184 -32.51 -47.88 -10.33
N PHE A 185 -33.72 -48.10 -10.86
CA PHE A 185 -34.95 -48.07 -10.09
C PHE A 185 -35.77 -49.34 -10.29
N GLU A 186 -36.27 -49.92 -9.20
CA GLU A 186 -37.15 -51.09 -9.23
C GLU A 186 -38.32 -50.90 -8.26
N SER A 187 -39.55 -50.97 -8.79
CA SER A 187 -40.78 -50.87 -7.99
C SER A 187 -41.00 -52.12 -7.14
N THR A 188 -41.30 -51.96 -5.85
CA THR A 188 -41.57 -53.05 -4.89
C THR A 188 -43.03 -53.55 -4.89
N GLU A 189 -43.96 -52.83 -5.54
CA GLU A 189 -45.40 -53.14 -5.52
C GLU A 189 -45.91 -53.89 -6.77
N GLY A 190 -46.19 -55.19 -6.58
CA GLY A 190 -46.86 -56.09 -7.53
C GLY A 190 -46.01 -57.30 -7.95
N GLN A 191 -46.65 -58.37 -8.41
CA GLN A 191 -45.99 -59.64 -8.81
C GLN A 191 -45.02 -59.53 -10.00
N LEU A 192 -44.81 -58.34 -10.58
CA LEU A 192 -43.92 -58.10 -11.71
C LEU A 192 -42.82 -57.11 -11.31
N LYS A 193 -41.63 -57.64 -11.01
CA LYS A 193 -40.38 -56.89 -10.87
C LYS A 193 -40.00 -56.25 -12.21
N ASN A 194 -39.91 -54.93 -12.25
CA ASN A 194 -39.63 -54.17 -13.48
C ASN A 194 -38.53 -53.15 -13.22
N LYS A 195 -37.28 -53.62 -13.27
CA LYS A 195 -36.09 -52.78 -13.12
C LYS A 195 -35.87 -51.92 -14.36
N LYS A 196 -35.55 -50.63 -14.15
CA LYS A 196 -35.09 -49.72 -15.21
C LYS A 196 -33.72 -49.16 -14.84
N THR A 197 -32.84 -49.15 -15.83
CA THR A 197 -31.49 -48.63 -15.72
C THR A 197 -31.27 -47.59 -16.82
N VAL A 198 -30.93 -46.38 -16.40
CA VAL A 198 -30.47 -45.32 -17.30
C VAL A 198 -29.00 -45.03 -17.04
N SER A 199 -28.29 -44.61 -18.07
CA SER A 199 -26.89 -44.27 -17.97
C SER A 199 -26.58 -42.99 -18.72
N THR A 200 -25.73 -42.16 -18.13
CA THR A 200 -25.17 -40.96 -18.77
C THR A 200 -23.70 -40.82 -18.41
N LYS A 201 -23.00 -40.03 -19.19
CA LYS A 201 -21.60 -39.66 -19.00
C LYS A 201 -21.52 -38.15 -18.76
N TYR A 202 -20.90 -37.78 -17.66
CA TYR A 202 -20.55 -36.41 -17.28
C TYR A 202 -19.09 -36.14 -17.59
N SER A 203 -18.77 -34.96 -18.10
CA SER A 203 -17.40 -34.48 -18.25
C SER A 203 -17.23 -33.14 -17.53
N ILE A 204 -16.31 -33.11 -16.58
CA ILE A 204 -16.01 -31.98 -15.70
C ILE A 204 -14.70 -31.33 -16.14
N THR A 205 -14.77 -30.06 -16.49
CA THR A 205 -13.62 -29.24 -16.92
C THR A 205 -13.45 -28.04 -15.99
N ALA A 206 -12.21 -27.69 -15.67
CA ALA A 206 -11.95 -26.45 -14.96
C ALA A 206 -12.30 -25.26 -15.87
N PRO A 207 -13.11 -24.30 -15.42
CA PRO A 207 -13.40 -23.11 -16.20
C PRO A 207 -12.14 -22.23 -16.31
N ASP A 208 -12.12 -21.31 -17.27
CA ASP A 208 -11.08 -20.29 -17.32
C ASP A 208 -11.25 -19.29 -16.18
N TYR A 209 -10.16 -18.93 -15.53
CA TYR A 209 -10.18 -17.96 -14.43
C TYR A 209 -10.72 -16.61 -14.92
N ASN A 210 -11.88 -16.22 -14.39
CA ASN A 210 -12.65 -15.06 -14.81
C ASN A 210 -12.43 -13.80 -13.96
N SER A 211 -11.65 -13.88 -12.88
CA SER A 211 -11.30 -12.69 -12.09
C SER A 211 -10.48 -11.73 -12.93
N GLU A 212 -10.77 -10.43 -12.79
CA GLU A 212 -10.00 -9.39 -13.45
C GLU A 212 -8.61 -9.31 -12.85
N ILE A 213 -7.62 -9.24 -13.72
CA ILE A 213 -6.21 -9.13 -13.37
C ILE A 213 -5.79 -7.73 -13.81
N THR A 214 -5.60 -6.84 -12.83
CA THR A 214 -5.30 -5.43 -13.07
C THR A 214 -3.86 -5.17 -12.70
N SER A 215 -3.03 -4.75 -13.67
CA SER A 215 -1.68 -4.25 -13.38
C SER A 215 -1.78 -2.80 -12.90
N ILE A 216 -1.16 -2.50 -11.77
CA ILE A 216 -1.14 -1.17 -11.15
C ILE A 216 0.30 -0.70 -11.11
N ASN A 217 0.57 0.42 -11.75
CA ASN A 217 1.87 1.06 -11.64
C ASN A 217 2.01 1.68 -10.24
N ILE A 218 3.16 1.50 -9.63
CA ILE A 218 3.52 2.16 -8.37
C ILE A 218 4.18 3.49 -8.71
N TYR A 219 3.58 4.59 -8.26
CA TYR A 219 4.05 5.94 -8.60
C TYR A 219 4.83 6.58 -7.45
N PRO A 220 5.93 7.32 -7.74
CA PRO A 220 6.76 7.95 -6.71
C PRO A 220 6.00 8.88 -5.77
N VAL A 221 4.91 9.50 -6.25
CA VAL A 221 4.11 10.46 -5.48
C VAL A 221 3.42 9.83 -4.26
N PHE A 222 3.24 8.51 -4.21
CA PHE A 222 2.62 7.82 -3.08
C PHE A 222 3.40 6.63 -2.52
N ASP A 223 4.44 6.15 -3.19
CA ASP A 223 5.17 4.95 -2.76
C ASP A 223 5.86 5.18 -1.40
N GLY A 224 5.34 4.49 -0.38
CA GLY A 224 5.81 4.61 1.00
C GLY A 224 5.27 5.82 1.77
N LYS A 225 4.55 6.75 1.12
CA LYS A 225 4.29 8.10 1.64
C LYS A 225 2.88 8.24 2.19
N ALA A 226 2.73 8.55 3.47
CA ALA A 226 1.43 8.90 4.02
C ALA A 226 0.95 10.28 3.52
N ILE A 227 1.89 11.23 3.40
CA ILE A 227 1.62 12.62 3.00
C ILE A 227 2.62 13.06 1.92
N THR A 228 2.10 13.65 0.85
CA THR A 228 2.89 14.26 -0.23
C THR A 228 2.32 15.64 -0.56
N ALA A 229 3.13 16.69 -0.46
CA ALA A 229 2.69 18.07 -0.71
C ALA A 229 3.72 18.92 -1.46
N ASP A 230 3.28 19.70 -2.46
CA ASP A 230 4.15 20.72 -3.09
C ASP A 230 4.30 21.97 -2.19
N GLY A 231 3.23 22.36 -1.49
CA GLY A 231 3.24 23.47 -0.54
C GLY A 231 3.91 23.12 0.79
N ASN A 232 3.52 23.83 1.85
CA ASN A 232 4.04 23.62 3.21
C ASN A 232 3.21 22.62 3.99
N MET A 233 3.80 22.01 5.02
CA MET A 233 3.07 21.32 6.08
C MET A 233 3.15 22.15 7.36
N ASN A 234 2.01 22.57 7.90
CA ASN A 234 1.93 23.29 9.16
C ASN A 234 1.16 22.47 10.17
N VAL A 235 1.73 22.31 11.37
CA VAL A 235 1.05 21.72 12.53
C VAL A 235 0.93 22.79 13.59
N GLU A 236 -0.29 23.18 13.94
CA GLU A 236 -0.54 24.28 14.87
C GLU A 236 -1.75 24.05 15.78
N SER A 237 -1.69 24.51 17.02
CA SER A 237 -2.85 24.56 17.91
C SER A 237 -2.86 25.84 18.74
N LEU A 238 -4.02 26.49 18.80
CA LEU A 238 -4.26 27.70 19.61
C LEU A 238 -4.56 27.40 21.08
N GLY A 239 -4.83 26.14 21.41
CA GLY A 239 -5.22 25.69 22.76
C GLY A 239 -4.31 24.58 23.27
N ASN A 240 -4.91 23.44 23.63
CA ASN A 240 -4.17 22.24 24.02
C ASN A 240 -3.27 21.74 22.87
N LYS A 241 -2.19 21.05 23.25
CA LYS A 241 -1.20 20.49 22.32
C LYS A 241 -1.88 19.61 21.25
N SER A 242 -1.53 19.81 19.97
CA SER A 242 -1.92 18.87 18.89
C SER A 242 -1.06 17.61 18.99
N ILE A 243 -1.64 16.42 18.80
CA ILE A 243 -0.88 15.17 18.79
C ILE A 243 -0.95 14.60 17.38
N VAL A 244 0.19 14.51 16.70
CA VAL A 244 0.29 14.01 15.33
C VAL A 244 1.15 12.75 15.32
N ASN A 245 0.55 11.63 14.92
CA ASN A 245 1.23 10.36 14.74
C ASN A 245 1.11 9.94 13.28
N ILE A 246 2.24 9.77 12.59
CA ILE A 246 2.25 9.38 11.18
C ILE A 246 3.09 8.11 11.01
N SER A 247 2.49 7.07 10.43
CA SER A 247 3.19 5.85 10.01
C SER A 247 3.29 5.84 8.50
N GLY A 248 4.50 5.87 7.96
CA GLY A 248 4.78 6.13 6.55
C GLY A 248 5.59 7.40 6.34
N ASP A 249 6.14 7.54 5.14
CA ASP A 249 7.02 8.66 4.79
C ASP A 249 6.23 9.95 4.57
N ILE A 250 6.90 11.09 4.75
CA ILE A 250 6.37 12.42 4.45
C ILE A 250 7.27 13.07 3.40
N TRP A 251 6.69 13.56 2.31
CA TRP A 251 7.39 14.38 1.34
C TRP A 251 6.72 15.74 1.20
N VAL A 252 7.47 16.81 1.45
CA VAL A 252 6.99 18.19 1.41
C VAL A 252 8.01 19.06 0.69
N GLN A 253 7.72 19.52 -0.52
CA GLN A 253 8.62 20.46 -1.21
C GLN A 253 8.80 21.74 -0.40
N GLY A 254 7.70 22.37 0.00
CA GLY A 254 7.71 23.62 0.75
C GLY A 254 7.81 24.83 -0.16
N ASN A 255 7.08 25.89 0.20
CA ASN A 255 7.11 27.14 -0.53
C ASN A 255 8.33 27.96 -0.11
N ASN A 256 9.18 28.29 -1.08
CA ASN A 256 10.42 29.05 -0.87
C ASN A 256 10.33 30.51 -1.34
N ASN A 257 9.12 31.07 -1.46
CA ASN A 257 8.96 32.44 -1.93
C ASN A 257 9.44 33.43 -0.84
N LEU A 258 10.65 33.98 -1.04
CA LEU A 258 11.32 34.90 -0.12
C LEU A 258 10.86 36.38 -0.30
N GLY A 259 9.97 36.66 -1.27
CA GLY A 259 9.51 38.01 -1.58
C GLY A 259 10.60 38.94 -2.17
N ASN A 260 10.31 40.24 -2.26
CA ASN A 260 11.18 41.24 -2.92
C ASN A 260 12.29 41.82 -2.01
N SER A 261 12.29 41.55 -0.70
CA SER A 261 13.26 42.10 0.26
C SER A 261 13.47 41.17 1.45
N PRO A 262 14.21 40.05 1.26
CA PRO A 262 14.33 39.05 2.30
C PRO A 262 15.21 39.48 3.48
N GLU A 263 14.73 39.29 4.70
CA GLU A 263 15.53 39.26 5.92
C GLU A 263 16.28 37.92 6.03
N TYR A 264 17.42 37.81 5.35
CA TYR A 264 18.21 36.58 5.22
C TYR A 264 18.55 35.83 6.53
N THR A 265 18.48 36.47 7.69
CA THR A 265 18.72 35.83 9.00
C THR A 265 17.60 34.84 9.36
N PHE A 266 16.37 35.13 8.97
CA PHE A 266 15.19 34.29 9.25
C PHE A 266 14.63 33.68 7.97
N ASP A 267 14.72 34.39 6.85
CA ASP A 267 14.05 34.01 5.61
C ASP A 267 14.63 32.75 4.97
N LYS A 268 15.91 32.44 5.25
CA LYS A 268 16.52 31.18 4.80
C LYS A 268 15.89 29.92 5.40
N TYR A 269 15.09 30.08 6.45
CA TYR A 269 14.36 29.01 7.13
C TYR A 269 12.87 28.96 6.76
N ILE A 270 12.42 29.71 5.74
CA ILE A 270 11.04 29.70 5.27
C ILE A 270 10.71 28.40 4.54
N GLY A 271 9.46 27.96 4.71
CA GLY A 271 8.86 26.85 3.98
C GLY A 271 9.25 25.47 4.49
N GLY A 272 8.56 24.45 3.99
CA GLY A 272 8.76 23.05 4.38
C GLY A 272 7.76 22.62 5.45
N ILE A 273 8.24 22.05 6.55
CA ILE A 273 7.42 21.50 7.63
C ILE A 273 7.61 22.35 8.89
N LYS A 274 6.55 23.00 9.36
CA LYS A 274 6.56 23.83 10.57
C LYS A 274 5.70 23.20 11.66
N LEU A 275 6.29 23.09 12.84
CA LEU A 275 5.67 22.52 14.04
C LEU A 275 5.52 23.60 15.11
N ASP A 276 4.31 23.74 15.64
CA ASP A 276 3.98 24.68 16.73
C ASP A 276 2.97 24.05 17.69
N ASN A 277 3.26 24.11 18.99
CA ASN A 277 2.41 23.58 20.06
C ASN A 277 1.91 22.15 19.80
N THR A 278 2.84 21.23 19.54
CA THR A 278 2.53 19.86 19.07
C THR A 278 3.44 18.79 19.68
N SER A 279 2.90 17.58 19.82
CA SER A 279 3.67 16.32 19.84
C SER A 279 3.64 15.74 18.43
N PHE A 280 4.80 15.40 17.89
CA PHE A 280 4.96 14.98 16.51
C PHE A 280 5.78 13.68 16.46
N ASN A 281 5.11 12.55 16.21
CA ASN A 281 5.70 11.22 16.23
C ASN A 281 5.58 10.54 14.87
N ILE A 282 6.72 10.25 14.25
CA ILE A 282 6.78 9.72 12.89
C ILE A 282 7.46 8.36 12.90
N ASN A 283 6.83 7.37 12.26
CA ASN A 283 7.43 6.08 11.95
C ASN A 283 7.56 5.95 10.44
N GLY A 284 8.62 6.53 9.90
CA GLY A 284 8.86 6.75 8.48
C GLY A 284 9.86 7.88 8.27
N ASN A 285 10.30 8.05 7.03
CA ASN A 285 11.27 9.07 6.66
C ASN A 285 10.60 10.42 6.40
N ILE A 286 11.35 11.51 6.57
CA ILE A 286 10.89 12.86 6.27
C ILE A 286 11.77 13.47 5.19
N TYR A 287 11.15 13.93 4.10
CA TYR A 287 11.83 14.60 3.00
C TYR A 287 11.25 16.00 2.83
N THR A 288 12.10 17.02 2.90
CA THR A 288 11.68 18.38 2.54
C THR A 288 12.76 19.16 1.81
N ALA A 289 12.37 19.84 0.73
CA ALA A 289 13.28 20.70 -0.04
C ALA A 289 13.54 22.05 0.65
N ASN A 290 12.86 22.32 1.77
CA ASN A 290 13.04 23.51 2.59
C ASN A 290 13.28 23.12 4.06
N THR A 291 12.63 23.77 5.01
CA THR A 291 13.03 23.72 6.42
C THR A 291 12.12 22.81 7.22
N PHE A 292 12.72 21.97 8.06
CA PHE A 292 12.03 21.33 9.17
C PHE A 292 12.16 22.22 10.41
N HIS A 293 11.08 22.92 10.74
CA HIS A 293 11.06 24.03 11.69
C HIS A 293 10.30 23.67 12.97
N LEU A 294 10.98 23.64 14.10
CA LEU A 294 10.36 23.62 15.43
C LEU A 294 10.23 25.06 15.93
N ASN A 295 9.01 25.60 15.84
CA ASN A 295 8.76 27.00 16.15
C ASN A 295 8.68 27.24 17.66
N ASN A 296 7.79 26.54 18.36
CA ASN A 296 7.55 26.74 19.78
C ASN A 296 6.77 25.58 20.40
N LEU A 297 7.05 25.22 21.66
CA LEU A 297 6.33 24.20 22.43
C LEU A 297 6.18 22.84 21.71
N VAL A 298 7.19 22.45 20.91
CA VAL A 298 7.24 21.13 20.26
C VAL A 298 7.90 20.15 21.21
N ASN A 299 7.16 19.29 21.89
CA ASN A 299 7.73 18.38 22.90
C ASN A 299 7.11 16.99 22.80
N GLU A 300 7.73 16.00 23.44
CA GLU A 300 7.33 14.58 23.30
C GLU A 300 7.25 14.18 21.82
N SER A 301 8.24 14.62 21.03
CA SER A 301 8.28 14.42 19.58
C SER A 301 9.44 13.51 19.22
N SER A 302 9.22 12.61 18.26
CA SER A 302 10.23 11.66 17.81
C SER A 302 10.05 11.29 16.34
N VAL A 303 11.16 11.05 15.64
CA VAL A 303 11.16 10.59 14.25
C VAL A 303 11.96 9.30 14.17
N ASN A 304 11.27 8.19 13.95
CA ASN A 304 11.81 6.87 13.72
C ASN A 304 12.01 6.58 12.22
N GLY A 305 12.84 7.41 11.58
CA GLY A 305 13.22 7.33 10.18
C GLY A 305 14.31 8.36 9.88
N ASP A 306 14.88 8.29 8.68
CA ASP A 306 15.87 9.27 8.22
C ASP A 306 15.17 10.59 7.87
N ILE A 307 15.85 11.71 8.14
CA ILE A 307 15.39 13.03 7.73
C ILE A 307 16.34 13.63 6.71
N TYR A 308 15.76 14.11 5.61
CA TYR A 308 16.43 14.84 4.56
C TYR A 308 15.74 16.20 4.44
N ALA A 309 16.39 17.25 4.95
CA ALA A 309 15.84 18.60 4.92
C ALA A 309 16.86 19.59 4.35
N LYS A 310 16.42 20.68 3.73
CA LYS A 310 17.36 21.77 3.41
C LYS A 310 17.92 22.37 4.68
N ASN A 311 17.08 22.66 5.65
CA ASN A 311 17.51 23.09 6.99
C ASN A 311 16.73 22.35 8.06
N ILE A 312 17.33 22.23 9.25
CA ILE A 312 16.59 22.04 10.50
C ILE A 312 16.76 23.30 11.32
N TYR A 313 15.65 23.93 11.71
CA TYR A 313 15.66 25.15 12.50
C TYR A 313 14.80 24.98 13.75
N VAL A 314 15.38 25.27 14.91
CA VAL A 314 14.69 25.30 16.19
C VAL A 314 14.76 26.73 16.70
N GLY A 315 13.68 27.48 16.58
CA GLY A 315 13.73 28.90 16.87
C GLY A 315 12.47 29.62 16.46
N LYS A 316 12.42 30.92 16.75
CA LYS A 316 11.24 31.72 16.44
C LYS A 316 11.09 31.96 14.93
N SER A 317 9.85 31.94 14.46
CA SER A 317 9.44 32.53 13.18
C SER A 317 9.40 34.05 13.26
N ILE A 318 9.39 34.73 12.10
CA ILE A 318 9.33 36.20 11.98
C ILE A 318 8.17 36.80 12.80
N ASN A 319 7.02 36.12 12.81
CA ASN A 319 5.79 36.58 13.47
C ASN A 319 5.67 36.11 14.93
N SER A 320 6.66 35.35 15.44
CA SER A 320 6.68 34.90 16.84
C SER A 320 7.83 35.57 17.60
N ASN A 321 7.54 36.04 18.81
CA ASN A 321 8.58 36.57 19.70
C ASN A 321 9.14 35.52 20.65
N VAL A 322 8.60 34.29 20.64
CA VAL A 322 8.96 33.23 21.59
C VAL A 322 9.26 31.94 20.86
N SER A 323 10.34 31.27 21.28
CA SER A 323 10.63 29.89 20.92
C SER A 323 11.28 29.21 22.12
N LYS A 324 10.55 28.29 22.74
CA LYS A 324 11.00 27.55 23.91
C LYS A 324 10.43 26.14 23.97
N LEU A 325 11.07 25.28 24.76
CA LEU A 325 10.61 23.92 25.05
C LEU A 325 10.42 23.06 23.79
N ASN A 326 11.31 23.25 22.81
CA ASN A 326 11.33 22.44 21.59
C ASN A 326 12.25 21.24 21.80
N ASN A 327 11.70 20.06 22.01
CA ASN A 327 12.39 18.82 22.34
C ASN A 327 12.00 17.72 21.35
N ILE A 328 12.96 17.24 20.56
CA ILE A 328 12.76 16.19 19.57
C ILE A 328 13.93 15.18 19.55
N SER A 329 13.62 13.91 19.34
CA SER A 329 14.62 12.88 19.04
C SER A 329 14.50 12.35 17.61
N PHE A 330 15.64 12.22 16.94
CA PHE A 330 15.80 11.55 15.66
C PHE A 330 16.47 10.19 15.91
N GLU A 331 15.77 9.09 15.60
CA GLU A 331 16.27 7.75 15.89
C GLU A 331 17.27 7.26 14.84
N LYS A 332 17.20 7.81 13.62
CA LYS A 332 18.06 7.46 12.48
C LYS A 332 18.91 8.66 12.04
N ASN A 333 19.41 8.65 10.80
CA ASN A 333 20.32 9.67 10.32
C ASN A 333 19.59 10.99 10.08
N VAL A 334 20.33 12.08 10.27
CA VAL A 334 19.88 13.43 9.95
C VAL A 334 20.78 14.00 8.86
N VAL A 335 20.17 14.30 7.71
CA VAL A 335 20.86 14.86 6.55
C VAL A 335 20.30 16.25 6.27
N VAL A 336 21.15 17.25 6.38
CA VAL A 336 20.82 18.65 6.08
C VAL A 336 21.66 19.18 4.93
N ASN A 337 21.00 19.77 3.94
CA ASN A 337 21.66 20.37 2.78
C ASN A 337 22.13 21.81 3.00
N ASN A 338 21.80 22.38 4.16
CA ASN A 338 22.28 23.66 4.64
C ASN A 338 22.36 23.54 6.17
N ASP A 339 21.74 24.42 6.96
CA ASP A 339 22.06 24.50 8.38
C ASP A 339 21.21 23.61 9.30
N LEU A 340 21.83 23.13 10.37
CA LEU A 340 21.16 22.76 11.62
C LEU A 340 21.31 23.93 12.61
N ALA A 341 20.23 24.64 12.91
CA ALA A 341 20.27 25.86 13.69
C ALA A 341 19.37 25.83 14.94
N LEU A 342 19.91 26.30 16.07
CA LEU A 342 19.25 26.39 17.36
C LEU A 342 19.25 27.84 17.88
N ASN A 343 18.06 28.41 18.02
CA ASN A 343 17.78 29.77 18.45
C ASN A 343 16.51 29.81 19.33
N ALA A 344 16.47 28.91 20.31
CA ALA A 344 15.37 28.72 21.24
C ALA A 344 15.93 28.47 22.64
N THR A 345 15.10 28.60 23.68
CA THR A 345 15.49 28.29 25.07
C THR A 345 14.86 26.98 25.55
N ASN A 346 15.49 26.30 26.51
CA ASN A 346 15.03 25.04 27.11
C ASN A 346 14.67 23.98 26.05
N SER A 347 15.46 23.91 24.97
CA SER A 347 15.16 23.09 23.80
C SER A 347 16.24 22.03 23.60
N SER A 348 15.90 20.88 23.04
CA SER A 348 16.81 19.75 22.88
C SER A 348 16.60 19.07 21.53
N ILE A 349 17.70 18.89 20.80
CA ILE A 349 17.74 18.07 19.60
C ILE A 349 18.64 16.87 19.90
N VAL A 350 18.09 15.67 19.85
CA VAL A 350 18.86 14.44 20.07
C VAL A 350 18.87 13.60 18.80
N ILE A 351 20.02 13.53 18.14
CA ILE A 351 20.27 12.67 16.99
C ILE A 351 20.93 11.39 17.49
N LYS A 352 20.19 10.28 17.49
CA LYS A 352 20.69 9.01 18.02
C LYS A 352 21.64 8.30 17.07
N ASN A 353 21.58 8.60 15.77
CA ASN A 353 22.49 8.07 14.76
C ASN A 353 23.47 9.15 14.26
N ASN A 354 23.84 9.11 12.97
CA ASN A 354 24.80 10.04 12.37
C ASN A 354 24.14 11.36 11.95
N PHE A 355 24.93 12.42 11.93
CA PHE A 355 24.57 13.72 11.36
C PHE A 355 25.41 14.02 10.13
N TYR A 356 24.77 14.51 9.07
CA TYR A 356 25.40 14.89 7.81
C TYR A 356 24.93 16.29 7.40
N GLY A 357 25.80 17.29 7.55
CA GLY A 357 25.71 18.56 6.83
C GLY A 357 26.45 18.40 5.50
N ILE A 358 25.73 18.25 4.39
CA ILE A 358 26.30 17.72 3.13
C ILE A 358 26.78 18.77 2.14
N ASN A 359 26.46 20.06 2.32
CA ASN A 359 26.70 21.08 1.31
C ASN A 359 27.96 21.90 1.58
N GLU A 360 28.81 21.97 0.56
CA GLU A 360 30.17 22.50 0.63
C GLU A 360 30.39 23.67 -0.34
N LYS A 361 29.34 24.29 -0.93
CA LYS A 361 29.51 25.31 -1.99
C LYS A 361 30.23 26.57 -1.45
N THR A 362 31.55 26.45 -1.39
CA THR A 362 32.55 27.43 -0.94
C THR A 362 33.36 27.95 -2.14
N THR A 363 33.28 27.27 -3.28
CA THR A 363 33.91 27.64 -4.55
C THR A 363 32.85 28.21 -5.51
N GLU A 364 32.97 29.52 -5.76
CA GLU A 364 32.24 30.28 -6.81
C GLU A 364 30.74 30.61 -6.61
N VAL A 365 30.43 31.43 -5.60
CA VAL A 365 29.40 32.47 -5.75
C VAL A 365 29.86 33.74 -5.02
N SER A 366 30.02 34.86 -5.69
CA SER A 366 30.50 36.12 -5.08
C SER A 366 29.40 36.89 -4.35
N THR A 367 28.41 36.23 -3.73
CA THR A 367 27.20 36.88 -3.17
C THR A 367 26.69 36.23 -1.88
N ALA A 368 25.72 36.91 -1.23
CA ALA A 368 24.96 36.43 -0.06
C ALA A 368 24.33 35.03 -0.22
N ASN A 369 24.22 34.50 -1.44
CA ASN A 369 23.74 33.15 -1.73
C ASN A 369 24.65 32.05 -1.13
N LYS A 370 25.94 32.33 -0.85
CA LYS A 370 26.84 31.38 -0.17
C LYS A 370 26.32 30.92 1.20
N ALA A 371 25.67 31.80 1.94
CA ALA A 371 25.11 31.49 3.25
C ALA A 371 23.84 30.61 3.18
N LEU A 372 23.30 30.37 1.98
CA LEU A 372 22.15 29.50 1.71
C LEU A 372 22.57 28.10 1.24
N SER A 373 23.87 27.86 1.07
CA SER A 373 24.43 26.64 0.48
C SER A 373 25.69 26.15 1.21
N SER A 374 25.74 26.37 2.53
CA SER A 374 26.87 25.97 3.37
C SER A 374 26.32 25.30 4.61
N SER A 375 26.49 23.98 4.72
CA SER A 375 25.87 23.23 5.81
C SER A 375 26.68 23.26 7.10
N SER A 376 26.22 24.02 8.09
CA SER A 376 26.86 24.17 9.39
C SER A 376 25.92 23.90 10.57
N ILE A 377 26.47 23.72 11.77
CA ILE A 377 25.69 23.77 13.01
C ILE A 377 25.79 25.18 13.58
N ILE A 378 24.65 25.83 13.82
CA ILE A 378 24.60 27.21 14.32
C ILE A 378 23.81 27.27 15.63
N VAL A 379 24.43 27.75 16.70
CA VAL A 379 23.77 28.00 17.99
C VAL A 379 23.74 29.49 18.28
N ASN A 380 22.54 30.05 18.27
CA ASN A 380 22.26 31.44 18.61
C ASN A 380 21.68 31.62 20.01
N ASP A 381 21.31 30.53 20.69
CA ASP A 381 20.91 30.56 22.09
C ASP A 381 22.09 30.93 22.98
N THR A 382 21.97 32.07 23.69
CA THR A 382 22.98 32.55 24.64
C THR A 382 22.64 32.20 26.08
N SER A 383 21.51 31.53 26.33
CA SER A 383 21.06 31.16 27.68
C SER A 383 21.70 29.87 28.19
N ASN A 384 22.33 29.10 27.30
CA ASN A 384 22.93 27.78 27.58
C ASN A 384 21.94 26.76 28.18
N THR A 385 20.62 26.93 27.97
CA THR A 385 19.62 25.96 28.44
C THR A 385 19.17 24.97 27.37
N SER A 386 19.68 25.13 26.15
CA SER A 386 19.34 24.29 25.02
C SER A 386 20.53 23.46 24.55
N THR A 387 20.27 22.31 23.93
CA THR A 387 21.31 21.35 23.55
C THR A 387 21.08 20.73 22.18
N ILE A 388 22.19 20.42 21.50
CA ILE A 388 22.22 19.56 20.32
C ILE A 388 23.13 18.38 20.65
N THR A 389 22.62 17.16 20.58
CA THR A 389 23.41 15.95 20.84
C THR A 389 23.40 15.04 19.63
N VAL A 390 24.58 14.66 19.13
CA VAL A 390 24.75 13.60 18.13
C VAL A 390 25.46 12.42 18.78
N ASN A 391 24.80 11.26 18.83
CA ASN A 391 25.30 10.08 19.53
C ASN A 391 26.28 9.24 18.71
N LYS A 392 26.27 9.39 17.37
CA LYS A 392 27.22 8.75 16.45
C LYS A 392 28.07 9.79 15.72
N ASP A 393 28.49 9.51 14.50
CA ASP A 393 29.45 10.32 13.77
C ASP A 393 28.78 11.57 13.17
N SER A 394 29.56 12.63 12.98
CA SER A 394 29.12 13.89 12.41
C SER A 394 30.02 14.28 11.24
N TYR A 395 29.43 14.54 10.09
CA TYR A 395 30.12 15.02 8.88
C TYR A 395 29.56 16.39 8.53
N ILE A 396 30.41 17.43 8.49
CA ILE A 396 29.99 18.82 8.35
C ILE A 396 30.80 19.50 7.24
N MET A 397 30.18 19.64 6.08
CA MET A 397 30.82 20.16 4.87
C MET A 397 30.81 21.69 4.75
N GLY A 398 30.14 22.39 5.64
CA GLY A 398 30.01 23.85 5.58
C GLY A 398 30.67 24.57 6.74
N VAL A 399 30.78 25.88 6.57
CA VAL A 399 31.12 26.85 7.62
C VAL A 399 30.03 27.91 7.76
N ALA A 400 29.94 28.50 8.94
CA ALA A 400 28.97 29.55 9.22
C ALA A 400 29.35 30.89 8.59
N TYR A 401 28.34 31.76 8.46
CA TYR A 401 28.51 33.13 7.98
C TYR A 401 27.89 34.09 8.99
N LEU A 402 28.63 35.15 9.31
CA LEU A 402 28.11 36.21 10.17
C LEU A 402 27.16 37.11 9.38
N ASN A 403 26.16 37.64 10.09
CA ASN A 403 25.31 38.70 9.56
C ASN A 403 26.02 40.07 9.64
N ALA A 404 27.24 40.13 9.12
CA ALA A 404 28.07 41.33 8.98
C ALA A 404 28.53 41.39 7.52
N THR A 405 28.43 42.57 6.90
CA THR A 405 28.60 42.72 5.44
C THR A 405 29.70 43.71 5.07
N ASP A 406 30.48 43.39 4.05
CA ASP A 406 31.44 44.34 3.48
C ASP A 406 30.74 45.38 2.60
N GLU A 407 31.52 46.30 2.03
CA GLU A 407 31.02 47.35 1.12
C GLU A 407 30.29 46.80 -0.13
N SER A 408 30.57 45.55 -0.50
CA SER A 408 29.91 44.86 -1.62
C SER A 408 28.68 44.06 -1.17
N GLY A 409 28.30 44.11 0.10
CA GLY A 409 27.18 43.36 0.66
C GLY A 409 27.50 41.89 0.95
N ASN A 410 28.76 41.46 0.86
CA ASN A 410 29.15 40.08 1.12
C ASN A 410 29.20 39.80 2.61
N LYS A 411 28.58 38.69 3.02
CA LYS A 411 28.64 38.21 4.41
C LYS A 411 30.02 37.66 4.73
N TYR A 412 30.49 37.92 5.95
CA TYR A 412 31.76 37.37 6.43
C TYR A 412 31.68 35.84 6.60
N GLN A 413 32.53 35.10 5.90
CA GLN A 413 32.74 33.67 6.08
C GLN A 413 33.61 33.41 7.31
N THR A 414 33.11 32.62 8.26
CA THR A 414 33.91 32.19 9.42
C THR A 414 34.72 30.94 9.08
N GLY A 415 35.58 30.52 10.02
CA GLY A 415 36.21 29.21 9.98
C GLY A 415 35.45 28.14 10.77
N GLU A 416 34.20 28.36 11.18
CA GLU A 416 33.48 27.49 12.13
C GLU A 416 32.45 26.62 11.40
N SER A 417 32.61 25.30 11.47
CA SER A 417 31.58 24.32 11.09
C SER A 417 30.55 24.10 12.21
N VAL A 418 30.94 24.34 13.47
CA VAL A 418 30.04 24.48 14.61
C VAL A 418 30.21 25.88 15.18
N ALA A 419 29.28 26.77 14.87
CA ALA A 419 29.34 28.18 15.24
C ALA A 419 28.40 28.48 16.40
N VAL A 420 28.94 29.04 17.47
CA VAL A 420 28.18 29.45 18.65
C VAL A 420 28.27 30.97 18.78
N LYS A 421 27.11 31.61 18.94
CA LYS A 421 27.02 33.06 19.05
C LYS A 421 27.89 33.58 20.19
N GLY A 422 28.79 34.49 19.86
CA GLY A 422 29.81 35.05 20.75
C GLY A 422 31.22 34.57 20.43
N ASN A 423 31.40 33.34 19.93
CA ASN A 423 32.73 32.82 19.61
C ASN A 423 33.41 33.55 18.44
N TYR A 424 32.62 34.13 17.54
CA TYR A 424 33.15 34.92 16.42
C TYR A 424 33.96 36.15 16.84
N LEU A 425 33.86 36.59 18.10
CA LEU A 425 34.65 37.71 18.63
C LEU A 425 36.17 37.42 18.58
N ALA A 426 36.58 36.15 18.50
CA ALA A 426 37.98 35.79 18.23
C ALA A 426 38.53 36.47 16.98
N TYR A 427 37.71 36.66 15.93
CA TYR A 427 38.15 37.31 14.69
C TYR A 427 38.28 38.84 14.81
N THR A 428 37.79 39.44 15.90
CA THR A 428 37.93 40.87 16.20
C THR A 428 39.16 41.15 17.06
N ASP A 429 39.61 40.16 17.86
CA ASP A 429 40.72 40.28 18.79
C ASP A 429 41.98 39.61 18.20
N VAL A 430 42.70 40.36 17.37
CA VAL A 430 43.84 39.85 16.60
C VAL A 430 45.15 40.41 17.15
N ASP A 431 45.74 39.70 18.12
CA ASP A 431 47.00 40.05 18.78
C ASP A 431 48.14 40.40 17.81
N ASP A 432 48.23 39.68 16.69
CA ASP A 432 49.28 39.87 15.68
C ASP A 432 49.28 41.31 15.12
N VAL A 433 48.10 41.92 14.97
CA VAL A 433 47.95 43.31 14.48
C VAL A 433 48.35 44.30 15.58
N LEU A 434 47.97 44.03 16.83
CA LEU A 434 48.36 44.85 17.99
C LEU A 434 49.88 44.82 18.22
N ASN A 435 50.54 43.72 17.85
CA ASN A 435 51.99 43.53 17.95
C ASN A 435 52.77 43.94 16.68
N GLY A 436 52.10 44.57 15.70
CA GLY A 436 52.75 45.13 14.50
C GLY A 436 53.15 44.11 13.43
N ALA A 437 52.55 42.90 13.43
CA ALA A 437 52.83 41.89 12.42
C ALA A 437 52.21 42.27 11.06
N THR A 438 52.98 42.10 9.98
CA THR A 438 52.56 42.46 8.60
C THR A 438 51.90 41.30 7.85
N ASN A 439 51.83 40.11 8.46
CA ASN A 439 51.28 38.91 7.85
C ASN A 439 49.78 38.74 8.09
N VAL A 440 49.11 39.71 8.72
CA VAL A 440 47.67 39.66 9.02
C VAL A 440 46.95 40.88 8.45
N THR A 441 45.73 40.68 7.94
CA THR A 441 44.89 41.75 7.40
C THR A 441 43.51 41.67 8.03
N LEU A 442 43.04 42.81 8.53
CA LEU A 442 41.67 43.00 8.97
C LEU A 442 40.88 43.71 7.88
N LYS A 443 39.61 43.35 7.72
CA LYS A 443 38.67 44.02 6.82
C LYS A 443 37.40 44.41 7.58
N TYR A 444 36.82 45.54 7.20
CA TYR A 444 35.57 46.01 7.78
C TYR A 444 34.37 45.28 7.17
N TYR A 445 33.52 44.74 8.03
CA TYR A 445 32.24 44.12 7.73
C TYR A 445 31.22 44.72 8.70
N SER A 446 30.43 45.70 8.27
CA SER A 446 29.57 46.49 9.15
C SER A 446 28.74 45.61 10.11
N PRO A 447 28.79 45.85 11.44
CA PRO A 447 29.51 46.93 12.14
C PRO A 447 30.93 46.55 12.65
N LEU A 448 31.45 45.37 12.30
CA LEU A 448 32.65 44.75 12.86
C LEU A 448 33.90 44.95 11.99
N GLN A 449 35.07 44.90 12.61
CA GLN A 449 36.35 44.72 11.92
C GLN A 449 36.86 43.31 12.22
N LEU A 450 37.08 42.51 11.17
CA LEU A 450 37.28 41.06 11.27
C LEU A 450 38.55 40.62 10.54
N LEU A 451 39.15 39.53 11.01
CA LEU A 451 40.26 38.83 10.36
C LEU A 451 39.91 38.40 8.93
N GLU A 452 40.53 39.02 7.93
CA GLU A 452 40.35 38.66 6.53
C GLU A 452 41.38 37.61 6.11
N SER A 453 42.67 37.90 6.31
CA SER A 453 43.76 37.01 5.89
C SER A 453 44.89 36.90 6.92
N LYS A 454 45.52 35.72 6.99
CA LYS A 454 46.76 35.47 7.74
C LYS A 454 47.74 34.71 6.84
N ASN A 455 49.00 35.12 6.79
CA ASN A 455 50.05 34.57 5.93
C ASN A 455 49.66 34.50 4.43
N GLY A 456 48.94 35.52 3.95
CA GLY A 456 48.48 35.59 2.55
C GLY A 456 47.33 34.64 2.19
N GLN A 457 46.76 33.89 3.14
CA GLN A 457 45.59 33.04 2.94
C GLN A 457 44.33 33.75 3.43
N SER A 458 43.25 33.76 2.63
CA SER A 458 41.90 34.23 3.02
C SER A 458 40.89 33.14 2.68
N ASN A 459 40.83 32.09 3.50
CA ASN A 459 39.91 30.97 3.32
C ASN A 459 39.43 30.42 4.67
N ALA A 460 38.38 29.59 4.63
CA ALA A 460 37.76 29.00 5.82
C ALA A 460 38.75 28.17 6.67
N ILE A 461 39.68 27.44 6.04
CA ILE A 461 40.67 26.61 6.73
C ILE A 461 41.60 27.48 7.57
N MET A 462 42.14 28.58 7.00
CA MET A 462 42.96 29.53 7.74
C MET A 462 42.21 30.12 8.94
N LYS A 463 40.95 30.50 8.74
CA LYS A 463 40.11 31.04 9.82
C LYS A 463 39.83 30.00 10.91
N ALA A 464 39.66 28.73 10.54
CA ALA A 464 39.48 27.62 11.47
C ALA A 464 40.72 27.40 12.33
N ASP A 465 41.90 27.42 11.70
CA ASP A 465 43.18 27.31 12.38
C ASP A 465 43.40 28.45 13.37
N TYR A 466 43.13 29.68 12.94
CA TYR A 466 43.20 30.86 13.79
C TYR A 466 42.24 30.76 14.98
N PHE A 467 40.98 30.36 14.73
CA PHE A 467 39.96 30.21 15.77
C PHE A 467 40.38 29.21 16.86
N ALA A 468 40.88 28.03 16.44
CA ALA A 468 41.37 27.01 17.36
C ALA A 468 42.63 27.48 18.10
N GLU A 469 43.57 28.15 17.42
CA GLU A 469 44.77 28.74 18.02
C GLU A 469 44.39 29.77 19.09
N TYR A 470 43.51 30.71 18.75
CA TYR A 470 43.01 31.75 19.65
C TYR A 470 42.52 31.10 20.94
N TYR A 471 41.48 30.28 20.88
CA TYR A 471 40.88 29.69 22.08
C TYR A 471 41.73 28.62 22.81
N SER A 472 42.88 28.22 22.25
CA SER A 472 43.86 27.36 22.95
C SER A 472 44.80 28.12 23.89
N LYS A 473 44.93 29.44 23.73
CA LYS A 473 45.78 30.29 24.57
C LYS A 473 45.11 30.57 25.92
N ASN A 474 45.91 30.74 26.97
CA ASN A 474 45.43 31.01 28.33
C ASN A 474 45.08 32.49 28.59
N ASN A 475 45.43 33.42 27.69
CA ASN A 475 45.40 34.87 27.94
C ASN A 475 44.51 35.66 26.96
N ASN A 476 43.52 35.03 26.30
CA ASN A 476 42.66 35.78 25.36
C ASN A 476 41.52 36.52 26.05
N SER A 477 40.97 37.52 25.36
CA SER A 477 39.87 38.33 25.87
C SER A 477 38.52 37.59 25.97
N TYR A 478 38.37 36.47 25.24
CA TYR A 478 37.11 35.74 25.13
C TYR A 478 37.30 34.25 25.44
N ASN A 479 36.30 33.67 26.10
CA ASN A 479 36.24 32.24 26.42
C ASN A 479 35.45 31.47 25.36
N PHE A 480 35.86 30.25 25.05
CA PHE A 480 35.14 29.36 24.15
C PHE A 480 33.83 28.88 24.80
N ASN A 481 32.72 29.01 24.07
CA ASN A 481 31.44 28.42 24.44
C ASN A 481 31.08 27.27 23.48
N ASP A 482 30.71 26.10 24.01
CA ASP A 482 30.24 24.97 23.20
C ASP A 482 28.75 25.08 22.80
N GLY A 483 28.01 26.03 23.37
CA GLY A 483 26.61 26.28 23.07
C GLY A 483 25.69 25.08 23.36
N GLY A 484 26.10 24.17 24.24
CA GLY A 484 25.36 22.94 24.51
C GLY A 484 25.41 21.91 23.37
N VAL A 485 26.36 22.04 22.42
CA VAL A 485 26.56 21.07 21.34
C VAL A 485 27.47 19.93 21.82
N SER A 486 26.97 18.69 21.73
CA SER A 486 27.69 17.48 22.11
C SER A 486 27.72 16.50 20.92
N LEU A 487 28.87 16.40 20.26
CA LEU A 487 29.12 15.44 19.18
C LEU A 487 29.98 14.30 19.75
N LYS A 488 29.36 13.13 20.01
CA LYS A 488 29.95 12.11 20.90
C LYS A 488 30.96 11.17 20.25
N LYS A 489 30.94 11.01 18.93
CA LYS A 489 31.84 10.13 18.19
C LYS A 489 32.73 10.93 17.24
N SER A 490 33.07 10.38 16.07
CA SER A 490 33.96 11.04 15.13
C SER A 490 33.30 12.30 14.59
N VAL A 491 34.04 13.40 14.58
CA VAL A 491 33.61 14.66 13.97
C VAL A 491 34.54 14.95 12.80
N LYS A 492 33.96 14.98 11.60
CA LYS A 492 34.63 15.28 10.34
C LYS A 492 34.08 16.61 9.82
N SER A 493 34.93 17.63 9.74
CA SER A 493 34.48 18.95 9.32
C SER A 493 35.49 19.68 8.45
N VAL A 494 34.98 20.55 7.58
CA VAL A 494 35.82 21.43 6.73
C VAL A 494 36.38 22.64 7.50
N GLY A 495 35.78 22.98 8.64
CA GLY A 495 36.19 24.06 9.55
C GLY A 495 36.29 23.60 11.00
N ALA A 496 36.45 24.57 11.91
CA ALA A 496 36.55 24.35 13.35
C ALA A 496 35.22 23.88 13.95
N SER A 497 35.27 22.94 14.89
CA SER A 497 34.07 22.35 15.50
C SER A 497 34.17 22.30 17.03
N VAL A 498 33.71 21.22 17.66
CA VAL A 498 33.69 21.05 19.12
C VAL A 498 35.07 20.63 19.66
N LYS A 499 35.23 20.66 20.99
CA LYS A 499 36.41 20.11 21.64
C LYS A 499 36.48 18.60 21.46
N ASP A 500 37.68 18.07 21.21
CA ASP A 500 37.97 16.64 21.24
C ASP A 500 38.07 16.09 22.67
N ASN A 501 38.35 14.79 22.79
CA ASN A 501 38.52 14.12 24.09
C ASN A 501 39.74 14.61 24.87
N GLN A 502 40.67 15.31 24.22
CA GLN A 502 41.86 15.93 24.82
C GLN A 502 41.58 17.39 25.24
N GLY A 503 40.38 17.92 24.95
CA GLY A 503 39.96 19.27 25.28
C GLY A 503 40.36 20.33 24.24
N ASN A 504 40.95 19.93 23.11
CA ASN A 504 41.36 20.84 22.05
C ASN A 504 40.23 21.07 21.05
N ILE A 505 40.09 22.30 20.54
CA ILE A 505 39.13 22.58 19.47
C ILE A 505 39.58 21.87 18.20
N GLN A 506 38.70 21.03 17.65
CA GLN A 506 38.97 20.33 16.41
C GLN A 506 38.98 21.31 15.24
N LYS A 507 40.07 21.25 14.47
CA LYS A 507 40.26 21.99 13.21
C LYS A 507 39.65 21.23 12.04
N SER A 508 39.79 21.77 10.84
CA SER A 508 39.49 21.04 9.60
C SER A 508 40.24 19.71 9.56
N ASN A 509 39.53 18.60 9.34
CA ASN A 509 40.08 17.25 9.45
C ASN A 509 39.44 16.23 8.48
N ILE A 510 38.73 16.73 7.47
CA ILE A 510 38.06 15.91 6.46
C ILE A 510 39.06 15.37 5.44
N ASN A 511 38.80 14.17 4.91
CA ASN A 511 39.60 13.51 3.87
C ASN A 511 38.72 12.91 2.77
N ASP A 512 39.34 12.38 1.71
CA ASP A 512 38.64 11.81 0.54
C ASP A 512 37.67 10.67 0.87
N SER A 513 37.98 9.85 1.90
CA SER A 513 37.07 8.78 2.32
C SER A 513 35.82 9.31 3.02
N ASP A 514 35.97 10.38 3.81
CA ASP A 514 34.84 11.08 4.44
C ASP A 514 33.97 11.78 3.39
N ILE A 515 34.60 12.38 2.36
CA ILE A 515 33.91 13.02 1.23
C ILE A 515 33.08 11.98 0.45
N SER A 516 33.60 10.76 0.27
CA SER A 516 32.87 9.69 -0.42
C SER A 516 31.59 9.31 0.33
N ILE A 517 31.63 9.20 1.65
CA ILE A 517 30.45 8.96 2.50
C ILE A 517 29.43 10.10 2.35
N VAL A 518 29.90 11.34 2.35
CA VAL A 518 29.04 12.51 2.16
C VAL A 518 28.40 12.50 0.77
N ASN A 519 29.13 12.13 -0.29
CA ASN A 519 28.60 12.07 -1.65
C ASN A 519 27.48 11.03 -1.79
N GLU A 520 27.56 9.90 -1.08
CA GLU A 520 26.43 8.96 -1.01
C GLU A 520 25.19 9.62 -0.41
N GLN A 521 25.36 10.42 0.66
CA GLN A 521 24.24 11.16 1.26
C GLN A 521 23.72 12.28 0.36
N ARG A 522 24.57 12.93 -0.45
CA ARG A 522 24.15 13.90 -1.48
C ARG A 522 23.25 13.24 -2.53
N ASN A 523 23.61 12.03 -2.97
CA ASN A 523 22.81 11.26 -3.92
C ASN A 523 21.48 10.82 -3.32
N GLU A 524 21.46 10.31 -2.09
CA GLU A 524 20.21 9.96 -1.40
C GLU A 524 19.32 11.19 -1.15
N PHE A 525 19.91 12.32 -0.77
CA PHE A 525 19.18 13.59 -0.64
C PHE A 525 18.53 13.97 -1.96
N ALA A 526 19.29 14.00 -3.06
CA ALA A 526 18.77 14.36 -4.37
C ALA A 526 17.68 13.38 -4.84
N ARG A 527 17.93 12.07 -4.73
CA ARG A 527 16.97 11.02 -5.08
C ARG A 527 15.64 11.20 -4.35
N ASN A 528 15.67 11.37 -3.03
CA ASN A 528 14.45 11.34 -2.23
C ASN A 528 13.76 12.72 -2.17
N VAL A 529 14.52 13.81 -2.08
CA VAL A 529 13.98 15.18 -1.96
C VAL A 529 13.63 15.76 -3.33
N PHE A 530 14.53 15.69 -4.32
CA PHE A 530 14.33 16.32 -5.63
C PHE A 530 13.56 15.45 -6.62
N ALA A 531 13.55 14.13 -6.41
CA ALA A 531 12.98 13.16 -7.33
C ALA A 531 12.00 12.17 -6.68
N MET A 532 11.51 12.43 -5.47
CA MET A 532 10.52 11.59 -4.76
C MET A 532 10.90 10.09 -4.64
N GLY A 533 12.19 9.75 -4.74
CA GLY A 533 12.68 8.37 -4.70
C GLY A 533 12.93 7.73 -6.08
N ASP A 534 12.67 8.45 -7.17
CA ASP A 534 12.79 7.94 -8.54
C ASP A 534 13.52 8.92 -9.47
N THR A 535 14.78 8.62 -9.74
CA THR A 535 15.68 9.42 -10.58
C THR A 535 15.52 9.14 -12.09
N THR A 536 14.61 8.24 -12.48
CA THR A 536 14.50 7.83 -13.88
C THR A 536 14.19 9.03 -14.78
N GLY A 537 14.97 9.18 -15.85
CA GLY A 537 14.81 10.27 -16.82
C GLY A 537 15.31 11.64 -16.36
N LEU A 538 15.98 11.75 -15.21
CA LEU A 538 16.45 13.02 -14.64
C LEU A 538 17.96 13.29 -14.80
N GLY A 539 18.72 12.34 -15.36
CA GLY A 539 20.17 12.43 -15.53
C GLY A 539 20.97 12.07 -14.28
N ASP A 540 22.29 12.02 -14.40
CA ASP A 540 23.20 11.49 -13.35
C ASP A 540 23.57 12.52 -12.27
N ASP A 541 23.44 13.82 -12.56
CA ASP A 541 23.85 14.91 -11.67
C ASP A 541 22.66 15.69 -11.11
N LEU A 542 21.84 15.00 -10.31
CA LEU A 542 20.64 15.59 -9.71
C LEU A 542 20.97 16.50 -8.52
N TYR A 543 22.04 16.21 -7.78
CA TYR A 543 22.38 16.97 -6.59
C TYR A 543 22.92 18.37 -6.91
N ASP A 544 23.81 18.52 -7.88
CA ASP A 544 24.47 19.81 -8.12
C ASP A 544 23.51 20.88 -8.64
N GLY A 545 22.45 20.43 -9.35
CA GLY A 545 21.34 21.27 -9.81
C GLY A 545 20.52 21.89 -8.68
N GLN A 546 20.47 21.28 -7.49
CA GLN A 546 19.78 21.81 -6.30
C GLN A 546 18.30 22.19 -6.53
N GLU A 547 17.63 21.52 -7.47
CA GLU A 547 16.26 21.82 -7.91
C GLU A 547 15.36 20.59 -7.76
N VAL A 548 14.15 20.80 -7.25
CA VAL A 548 13.10 19.77 -7.24
C VAL A 548 12.62 19.54 -8.67
N LYS A 549 12.74 18.30 -9.14
CA LYS A 549 12.35 17.89 -10.51
C LYS A 549 11.02 17.14 -10.54
N ARG A 550 10.69 16.39 -9.48
CA ARG A 550 9.38 15.73 -9.32
C ARG A 550 8.60 16.36 -8.18
N GLN A 551 7.36 16.74 -8.49
CA GLN A 551 6.42 17.42 -7.62
C GLN A 551 5.00 16.95 -7.95
N VAL A 552 4.05 17.02 -7.02
CA VAL A 552 2.67 16.58 -7.19
C VAL A 552 2.07 17.17 -8.46
N SER A 553 2.27 18.46 -8.70
CA SER A 553 1.79 19.17 -9.89
C SER A 553 2.29 18.62 -11.24
N ASN A 554 3.40 17.87 -11.26
CA ASN A 554 3.90 17.21 -12.47
C ASN A 554 3.88 15.66 -12.42
N GLN A 555 3.56 15.07 -11.26
CA GLN A 555 3.36 13.62 -11.10
C GLN A 555 1.89 13.22 -11.10
N VAL A 556 0.98 14.17 -10.89
CA VAL A 556 -0.48 13.98 -10.93
C VAL A 556 -1.07 14.75 -12.10
N ASN A 557 -1.82 14.06 -12.95
CA ASN A 557 -2.52 14.64 -14.08
C ASN A 557 -3.89 15.20 -13.65
N PHE A 558 -3.90 16.44 -13.19
CA PHE A 558 -5.12 17.12 -12.75
C PHE A 558 -6.17 17.33 -13.85
N ASN A 559 -5.79 17.27 -15.13
CA ASN A 559 -6.76 17.26 -16.22
C ASN A 559 -7.62 15.99 -16.21
N GLU A 560 -6.99 14.83 -16.00
CA GLU A 560 -7.72 13.56 -15.89
C GLU A 560 -8.55 13.51 -14.61
N ILE A 561 -8.00 14.02 -13.49
CA ILE A 561 -8.78 14.17 -12.26
C ILE A 561 -10.06 14.99 -12.51
N ARG A 562 -9.99 16.10 -13.24
CA ARG A 562 -11.18 16.92 -13.54
C ARG A 562 -12.25 16.19 -14.34
N LYS A 563 -11.89 15.17 -15.12
CA LYS A 563 -12.84 14.37 -15.91
C LYS A 563 -13.56 13.33 -15.05
N VAL A 564 -12.90 12.81 -14.03
CA VAL A 564 -13.42 11.73 -13.18
C VAL A 564 -13.89 12.19 -11.80
N GLN A 565 -13.59 13.44 -11.41
CA GLN A 565 -14.12 14.01 -10.17
C GLN A 565 -15.66 14.04 -10.22
N GLY A 566 -16.31 13.45 -9.21
CA GLY A 566 -17.76 13.27 -9.18
C GLY A 566 -18.28 11.99 -9.84
N SER A 567 -17.41 11.14 -10.40
CA SER A 567 -17.78 9.78 -10.80
C SER A 567 -18.15 8.91 -9.58
N SER A 568 -18.89 7.84 -9.82
CA SER A 568 -19.17 6.82 -8.80
C SER A 568 -17.96 5.90 -8.67
N PHE A 569 -17.21 6.03 -7.57
CA PHE A 569 -16.09 5.15 -7.24
C PHE A 569 -16.56 3.93 -6.44
N ASP A 570 -15.92 2.80 -6.64
CA ASP A 570 -16.01 1.66 -5.72
C ASP A 570 -15.24 2.00 -4.44
N THR A 571 -15.98 2.14 -3.34
CA THR A 571 -15.44 2.50 -2.02
C THR A 571 -15.27 1.31 -1.08
N THR A 572 -15.38 0.08 -1.58
CA THR A 572 -15.29 -1.16 -0.77
C THR A 572 -13.99 -1.21 0.04
N GLU A 573 -12.89 -0.75 -0.55
CA GLU A 573 -11.56 -0.79 0.06
C GLU A 573 -11.10 0.55 0.64
N GLY A 574 -11.92 1.59 0.54
CA GLY A 574 -11.61 2.94 1.03
C GLY A 574 -12.15 4.00 0.09
N MET A 575 -12.27 5.21 0.60
CA MET A 575 -12.83 6.32 -0.16
C MET A 575 -11.84 6.92 -1.15
N VAL A 576 -12.36 7.45 -2.26
CA VAL A 576 -11.60 8.20 -3.26
C VAL A 576 -12.09 9.64 -3.26
N ILE A 577 -11.25 10.57 -2.82
CA ILE A 577 -11.55 12.00 -2.80
C ILE A 577 -10.62 12.72 -3.76
N LEU A 578 -11.20 13.30 -4.80
CA LEU A 578 -10.46 13.98 -5.86
C LEU A 578 -10.96 15.40 -6.04
N LYS A 579 -10.03 16.36 -6.05
CA LYS A 579 -10.26 17.79 -6.28
C LYS A 579 -9.31 18.30 -7.35
N GLY A 580 -9.80 18.44 -8.57
CA GLY A 580 -8.96 18.69 -9.76
C GLY A 580 -8.82 20.16 -10.16
N ASN A 581 -9.71 21.04 -9.69
CA ASN A 581 -9.64 22.46 -10.03
C ASN A 581 -8.57 23.15 -9.18
N GLU A 582 -7.91 24.15 -9.75
CA GLU A 582 -6.90 24.93 -9.02
C GLU A 582 -7.51 25.63 -7.81
N ASN A 583 -6.80 25.61 -6.69
CA ASN A 583 -7.23 26.15 -5.40
C ASN A 583 -8.50 25.49 -4.85
N GLU A 584 -8.82 24.28 -5.29
CA GLU A 584 -9.96 23.53 -4.76
C GLU A 584 -9.56 22.82 -3.46
N ASN A 585 -9.72 23.54 -2.35
CA ASN A 585 -9.29 23.11 -1.03
C ASN A 585 -10.20 22.01 -0.44
N ILE A 586 -9.63 21.19 0.44
CA ILE A 586 -10.36 20.20 1.25
C ILE A 586 -10.25 20.60 2.73
N GLU A 587 -11.39 20.69 3.40
CA GLU A 587 -11.44 20.87 4.86
C GLU A 587 -12.03 19.61 5.50
N ILE A 588 -11.31 19.04 6.45
CA ILE A 588 -11.71 17.86 7.24
C ILE A 588 -11.81 18.31 8.70
N GLU A 589 -12.97 18.11 9.31
CA GLU A 589 -13.23 18.44 10.71
C GLU A 589 -13.68 17.18 11.46
N ASN A 590 -12.93 16.77 12.49
CA ASN A 590 -13.22 15.59 13.31
C ASN A 590 -13.50 14.32 12.50
N GLY A 591 -12.64 14.02 11.51
CA GLY A 591 -12.80 12.83 10.67
C GLY A 591 -13.77 12.97 9.51
N LYS A 592 -14.45 14.12 9.33
CA LYS A 592 -15.46 14.29 8.28
C LYS A 592 -15.10 15.40 7.33
N ILE A 593 -15.43 15.23 6.03
CA ILE A 593 -15.28 16.32 5.07
C ILE A 593 -16.31 17.39 5.41
N LYS A 594 -15.84 18.62 5.61
CA LYS A 594 -16.68 19.76 6.00
C LYS A 594 -17.82 19.98 5.01
N GLY A 595 -19.02 20.17 5.55
CA GLY A 595 -20.24 20.32 4.75
C GLY A 595 -20.81 19.00 4.23
N THR A 596 -20.28 17.86 4.66
CA THR A 596 -20.80 16.52 4.33
C THR A 596 -20.89 15.64 5.58
N ASP A 597 -21.70 14.58 5.51
CA ASP A 597 -21.75 13.54 6.55
C ASP A 597 -20.73 12.40 6.32
N ILE A 598 -19.79 12.59 5.38
CA ILE A 598 -18.88 11.54 4.95
C ILE A 598 -17.70 11.45 5.93
N GLU A 599 -17.60 10.30 6.60
CA GLU A 599 -16.53 9.97 7.53
C GLU A 599 -15.35 9.30 6.82
N LEU A 600 -14.14 9.82 7.07
CA LEU A 600 -12.89 9.41 6.45
C LEU A 600 -12.05 8.59 7.43
N SER A 601 -12.06 7.28 7.26
CA SER A 601 -11.20 6.36 8.02
C SER A 601 -10.14 5.68 7.15
N LYS A 602 -10.40 5.50 5.84
CA LYS A 602 -9.54 4.78 4.90
C LYS A 602 -9.72 5.34 3.49
N GLY A 603 -8.65 5.60 2.73
CA GLY A 603 -8.83 6.12 1.36
C GLY A 603 -7.62 6.67 0.63
N LEU A 604 -7.90 7.35 -0.48
CA LEU A 604 -6.98 8.13 -1.31
C LEU A 604 -7.54 9.55 -1.44
N ILE A 605 -6.80 10.55 -0.94
CA ILE A 605 -7.18 11.96 -0.97
C ILE A 605 -6.19 12.71 -1.87
N ILE A 606 -6.68 13.33 -2.94
CA ILE A 606 -5.87 14.12 -3.87
C ILE A 606 -6.54 15.47 -4.12
N ALA A 607 -5.79 16.56 -3.91
CA ALA A 607 -6.27 17.92 -4.15
C ALA A 607 -5.31 18.80 -4.93
N ASN A 608 -5.84 19.60 -5.85
CA ASN A 608 -5.13 20.70 -6.49
C ASN A 608 -5.32 22.01 -5.71
N GLY A 609 -5.17 21.93 -4.38
CA GLY A 609 -5.46 23.00 -3.43
C GLY A 609 -5.15 22.54 -2.01
N ASP A 610 -5.23 23.44 -1.04
CA ASP A 610 -4.83 23.17 0.33
C ASP A 610 -5.73 22.10 0.98
N ILE A 611 -5.14 21.26 1.85
CA ILE A 611 -5.88 20.32 2.68
C ILE A 611 -5.70 20.71 4.14
N THR A 612 -6.81 21.03 4.80
CA THR A 612 -6.86 21.37 6.22
C THR A 612 -7.54 20.25 6.99
N ILE A 613 -6.89 19.76 8.06
CA ILE A 613 -7.42 18.75 8.97
C ILE A 613 -7.48 19.37 10.37
N ASP A 614 -8.69 19.56 10.85
CA ASP A 614 -9.01 20.11 12.17
C ASP A 614 -9.61 19.04 13.08
N GLY A 615 -9.20 19.02 14.35
CA GLY A 615 -9.70 18.08 15.34
C GLY A 615 -9.06 16.70 15.29
N ASN A 616 -9.81 15.69 15.75
CA ASN A 616 -9.40 14.29 15.71
C ASN A 616 -9.46 13.74 14.28
N PHE A 617 -8.46 12.95 13.88
CA PHE A 617 -8.43 12.34 12.56
C PHE A 617 -7.69 11.01 12.62
N SER A 618 -8.34 9.91 12.22
CA SER A 618 -7.70 8.59 12.13
C SER A 618 -7.90 8.06 10.73
N PHE A 619 -6.84 8.02 9.93
CA PHE A 619 -6.92 7.75 8.51
C PHE A 619 -5.83 6.79 8.04
N THR A 620 -6.24 5.77 7.27
CA THR A 620 -5.32 4.84 6.61
C THR A 620 -5.35 5.04 5.09
N GLY A 621 -4.24 5.48 4.50
CA GLY A 621 -4.17 5.76 3.07
C GLY A 621 -3.11 6.78 2.67
N ASN A 622 -3.37 7.52 1.58
CA ASN A 622 -2.52 8.63 1.11
C ASN A 622 -3.26 9.96 1.10
N ILE A 623 -2.52 11.02 1.41
CA ILE A 623 -2.94 12.42 1.26
C ILE A 623 -1.94 13.11 0.33
N ILE A 624 -2.42 13.58 -0.81
CA ILE A 624 -1.60 14.15 -1.89
C ILE A 624 -2.14 15.54 -2.25
N THR A 625 -1.29 16.56 -2.30
CA THR A 625 -1.73 17.91 -2.67
C THR A 625 -0.68 18.76 -3.38
N THR A 626 -1.11 19.65 -4.28
CA THR A 626 -0.25 20.74 -4.80
C THR A 626 -0.16 21.93 -3.84
N GLY A 627 -1.08 22.02 -2.87
CA GLY A 627 -1.16 23.08 -1.88
C GLY A 627 -0.45 22.72 -0.57
N ASN A 628 -0.88 23.40 0.48
CA ASN A 628 -0.42 23.20 1.85
C ASN A 628 -1.21 22.07 2.54
N ILE A 629 -0.56 21.38 3.47
CA ILE A 629 -1.21 20.55 4.48
C ILE A 629 -1.23 21.31 5.80
N ILE A 630 -2.43 21.54 6.35
CA ILE A 630 -2.61 22.27 7.60
C ILE A 630 -3.27 21.35 8.62
N LEU A 631 -2.49 20.85 9.58
CA LEU A 631 -2.98 20.06 10.69
C LEU A 631 -3.21 21.00 11.88
N LYS A 632 -4.47 21.29 12.21
CA LYS A 632 -4.80 22.25 13.26
C LYS A 632 -5.78 21.75 14.30
N GLY A 633 -5.93 22.53 15.36
CA GLY A 633 -6.89 22.27 16.44
C GLY A 633 -6.48 21.12 17.37
N GLU A 634 -7.25 20.96 18.44
CA GLU A 634 -7.02 19.98 19.50
C GLU A 634 -7.43 18.56 19.05
N GLY A 635 -6.71 17.54 19.52
CA GLY A 635 -7.04 16.14 19.22
C GLY A 635 -5.91 15.36 18.55
N GLU A 636 -6.07 14.03 18.52
CA GLU A 636 -5.12 13.10 17.92
C GLU A 636 -5.34 12.95 16.42
N LYS A 637 -4.26 13.10 15.65
CA LYS A 637 -4.22 12.92 14.20
C LYS A 637 -3.31 11.73 13.90
N ASN A 638 -3.92 10.58 13.68
CA ASN A 638 -3.28 9.31 13.37
C ASN A 638 -3.38 9.02 11.87
N ILE A 639 -2.30 9.17 11.12
CA ILE A 639 -2.28 8.98 9.66
C ILE A 639 -1.35 7.82 9.33
N THR A 640 -1.87 6.78 8.69
CA THR A 640 -1.12 5.55 8.40
C THR A 640 -1.11 5.27 6.90
N TYR A 641 0.06 5.15 6.30
CA TYR A 641 0.19 4.60 4.97
C TYR A 641 0.05 3.08 5.02
N ASP A 642 -0.86 2.54 4.21
CA ASP A 642 -0.94 1.11 3.93
C ASP A 642 -0.93 0.90 2.40
N PRO A 643 0.13 0.27 1.85
CA PRO A 643 0.24 0.05 0.41
C PRO A 643 -0.91 -0.82 -0.12
N GLN A 644 -1.43 -1.76 0.66
CA GLN A 644 -2.51 -2.65 0.21
C GLN A 644 -3.81 -1.88 0.03
N VAL A 645 -4.10 -0.92 0.90
CA VAL A 645 -5.28 -0.06 0.80
C VAL A 645 -5.26 0.75 -0.49
N VAL A 646 -4.17 1.47 -0.72
CA VAL A 646 -4.02 2.37 -1.86
C VAL A 646 -4.08 1.58 -3.16
N ARG A 647 -3.34 0.47 -3.23
CA ARG A 647 -3.32 -0.39 -4.41
C ARG A 647 -4.69 -1.03 -4.67
N SER A 648 -5.41 -1.47 -3.66
CA SER A 648 -6.75 -2.04 -3.86
C SER A 648 -7.76 -1.00 -4.34
N ILE A 649 -7.69 0.24 -3.85
CA ILE A 649 -8.50 1.36 -4.35
C ILE A 649 -8.22 1.61 -5.84
N LEU A 650 -6.93 1.65 -6.24
CA LEU A 650 -6.53 1.82 -7.64
C LEU A 650 -6.98 0.63 -8.51
N ALA A 651 -6.96 -0.59 -7.97
CA ALA A 651 -7.39 -1.79 -8.68
C ALA A 651 -8.89 -1.75 -9.02
N LEU A 652 -9.71 -1.48 -8.01
CA LEU A 652 -11.18 -1.46 -8.12
C LEU A 652 -11.69 -0.32 -8.99
N ASN A 653 -10.94 0.78 -9.05
CA ASN A 653 -11.29 1.98 -9.81
C ASN A 653 -10.37 2.20 -11.02
N HIS A 654 -9.73 1.13 -11.53
CA HIS A 654 -8.68 1.24 -12.53
C HIS A 654 -9.09 2.02 -13.78
N ASP A 655 -10.28 1.79 -14.32
CA ASP A 655 -10.75 2.47 -15.52
C ASP A 655 -10.85 3.99 -15.36
N LEU A 656 -11.10 4.47 -14.14
CA LEU A 656 -11.18 5.89 -13.80
C LEU A 656 -9.82 6.47 -13.38
N LEU A 657 -8.98 5.67 -12.69
CA LEU A 657 -7.78 6.17 -12.01
C LEU A 657 -6.47 5.90 -12.76
N LYS A 658 -6.43 5.01 -13.77
CA LYS A 658 -5.19 4.59 -14.44
C LYS A 658 -4.35 5.74 -15.04
N ASP A 659 -5.00 6.83 -15.44
CA ASP A 659 -4.38 7.95 -16.15
C ASP A 659 -4.15 9.20 -15.26
N ILE A 660 -4.52 9.15 -13.97
CA ILE A 660 -4.38 10.31 -13.07
C ILE A 660 -2.96 10.53 -12.58
N PHE A 661 -2.08 9.53 -12.72
CA PHE A 661 -0.68 9.61 -12.34
C PHE A 661 0.21 9.50 -13.57
N VAL A 662 1.31 10.25 -13.59
CA VAL A 662 2.27 10.25 -14.70
C VAL A 662 3.21 9.06 -14.55
N LYS A 663 3.25 8.18 -15.56
CA LYS A 663 4.15 7.01 -15.58
C LYS A 663 5.61 7.42 -15.53
N SER A 664 6.42 6.62 -14.84
CA SER A 664 7.87 6.77 -14.87
C SER A 664 8.48 5.77 -15.84
N GLN A 665 9.60 6.08 -16.50
CA GLN A 665 10.19 5.10 -17.42
C GLN A 665 10.79 3.86 -16.71
N GLY A 666 10.87 3.87 -15.37
CA GLY A 666 11.38 2.78 -14.54
C GLY A 666 10.28 1.92 -13.91
N ASP A 667 9.09 1.90 -14.51
CA ASP A 667 7.83 1.37 -13.95
C ASP A 667 8.01 0.07 -13.13
N ARG A 668 7.67 0.14 -11.84
CA ARG A 668 7.37 -1.02 -11.00
C ARG A 668 5.88 -1.30 -11.13
N GLU A 669 5.54 -2.42 -11.73
CA GLU A 669 4.17 -2.87 -11.90
C GLU A 669 3.83 -3.91 -10.83
N GLU A 670 2.71 -3.72 -10.14
CA GLU A 670 2.12 -4.76 -9.30
C GLU A 670 0.79 -5.20 -9.89
N VAL A 671 0.72 -6.48 -10.21
CA VAL A 671 -0.53 -7.09 -10.65
C VAL A 671 -1.42 -7.30 -9.42
N LYS A 672 -2.73 -7.08 -9.54
CA LYS A 672 -3.77 -7.36 -8.53
C LYS A 672 -4.86 -8.22 -9.15
N VAL A 673 -5.45 -9.10 -8.35
CA VAL A 673 -6.61 -9.91 -8.73
C VAL A 673 -7.84 -9.34 -8.04
N THR A 674 -8.72 -8.67 -8.81
CA THR A 674 -10.02 -8.19 -8.32
C THR A 674 -11.06 -9.29 -8.47
N SER A 675 -11.83 -9.51 -7.40
CA SER A 675 -12.76 -10.63 -7.24
C SER A 675 -13.77 -10.75 -8.39
N ALA A 676 -13.89 -11.91 -9.03
CA ALA A 676 -15.10 -12.26 -9.77
C ALA A 676 -16.26 -12.50 -8.80
N SER A 677 -17.26 -11.63 -8.82
CA SER A 677 -18.52 -11.78 -8.09
C SER A 677 -19.52 -12.70 -8.78
N GLU A 678 -19.19 -13.24 -9.96
CA GLU A 678 -20.10 -14.10 -10.72
C GLU A 678 -19.84 -15.59 -10.47
N LEU A 679 -20.85 -16.28 -9.96
CA LEU A 679 -20.93 -17.74 -9.99
C LEU A 679 -20.75 -18.20 -11.44
N TYR A 680 -19.75 -19.06 -11.69
CA TYR A 680 -19.54 -19.66 -13.01
C TYR A 680 -20.81 -20.37 -13.48
N SER A 681 -21.20 -20.15 -14.74
CA SER A 681 -22.30 -20.87 -15.35
C SER A 681 -21.94 -22.35 -15.51
N VAL A 682 -22.92 -23.24 -15.30
CA VAL A 682 -22.70 -24.70 -15.24
C VAL A 682 -22.07 -25.26 -16.53
N ASP A 683 -22.43 -24.69 -17.68
CA ASP A 683 -21.90 -25.05 -19.00
C ASP A 683 -20.38 -24.83 -19.14
N LYS A 684 -19.78 -23.99 -18.29
CA LYS A 684 -18.33 -23.73 -18.30
C LYS A 684 -17.52 -24.86 -17.69
N PHE A 685 -18.13 -25.66 -16.81
CA PHE A 685 -17.41 -26.68 -16.05
C PHE A 685 -18.04 -28.07 -16.06
N LEU A 686 -19.26 -28.22 -16.57
CA LEU A 686 -19.96 -29.49 -16.67
C LEU A 686 -20.62 -29.66 -18.04
N THR A 687 -20.35 -30.80 -18.68
CA THR A 687 -21.06 -31.25 -19.88
C THR A 687 -21.68 -32.63 -19.64
N LYS A 688 -22.94 -32.80 -20.04
CA LYS A 688 -23.73 -34.05 -19.89
C LYS A 688 -24.07 -34.61 -21.27
N SER A 689 -23.83 -35.91 -21.47
CA SER A 689 -24.29 -36.62 -22.67
C SER A 689 -25.77 -37.01 -22.56
N LEU A 690 -26.44 -37.20 -23.70
CA LEU A 690 -27.79 -37.74 -23.72
C LEU A 690 -27.82 -39.09 -22.98
N TRP A 691 -28.73 -39.22 -22.02
CA TRP A 691 -28.87 -40.46 -21.27
C TRP A 691 -29.44 -41.56 -22.18
N ARG A 692 -29.04 -42.81 -21.90
CA ARG A 692 -29.45 -44.00 -22.64
C ARG A 692 -30.02 -45.05 -21.70
N ILE A 693 -31.00 -45.82 -22.19
CA ILE A 693 -31.52 -46.99 -21.49
C ILE A 693 -30.49 -48.11 -21.64
N VAL A 694 -30.03 -48.65 -20.50
CA VAL A 694 -29.19 -49.85 -20.49
C VAL A 694 -30.13 -51.06 -20.51
N LYS A 695 -29.92 -51.96 -21.48
CA LYS A 695 -30.75 -53.16 -21.65
C LYS A 695 -30.48 -54.21 -20.58
#